data_AF-A0A933NAH9-F1
#
_entry.id   AF-A0A933NAH9-F1
#
_cell.length_a   1.000
_cell.length_b   1.000
_cell.length_c   1.000
_cell.angle_alpha   90.00
_cell.angle_beta   90.00
_cell.angle_gamma   90.00
#
_symmetry.space_group_name_H-M   'P 1'
#
loop_
_entity.id
_entity.type
_entity.pdbx_description
1 polymer ?
#
loop_
_entity_poly.entity_id
_entity_poly.type
_entity_poly.pdbx_seq_one_letter_code
_entity_poly.pdbx_strand_id
1 'polypeptide(L)'
;MRRANAFLVLGWVVAACAAAKMQRTSVSSDEAGSAAPTSSDSSSIDEATTGGAGRASSAEDSTQPPPEAPVVASPEPPPDRGDELGSTEAAESGRKSTADLVPREPPPKKKKQSRRESLGERDGTEELVPLTKEDRSGSSIPDPSDRPKDEAPDAYASRVPASRPPSTAGVKAGAADDNMQFNAFLRFVDENASLGLRHDVSHRVVLTVSDRNGLPVANAEVAAVARGTNVVKRKTYADGRVMLFPSTDPRLRGQDAELVVSALGVTQRLPLAGPLVRKITLDAERSVAAAVPLDIVFVLDTTGSMGDEIEQLRKTIQVIHWQISNLSPRPDVRFGMVLFKDQEDEYVTRVVPFTSDLSKFQSELATVSAGGGGDTPEDVEAALEILVRALPWRPDGLRLAFLIGDAPPHLDYQRPFNYVSAIQEAAAKGIKITSIGASGLDRQGELIWRQVAQYTMAPFVFLTYGETSDSEGSASSVSHHVGSNWVADSLDAIVIKMVKVELGHFGARGAPARDDFFEAVASGGLASELVLDDLFRQSVKQLLDYSVEPIPDRSPTSILPVASKKVELEKKAEKLSSRLELAFGRMKTFQLIETKATPKLMELVAIQMGPSFDAGGMVEVGKLVPARFAVLSQLDEGSGGGLELVVKLVRLETGEVVSMSMLKIDQKLLG
;
A
#
# COMPACT_ATOMS: atom_id res chain seq x y z
N MET A 1 18.05 -32.29 -60.11
CA MET A 1 17.13 -33.39 -60.52
C MET A 1 16.69 -34.18 -59.29
N ARG A 2 15.64 -35.00 -59.45
CA ARG A 2 15.00 -35.96 -58.51
C ARG A 2 15.83 -36.51 -57.32
N ARG A 3 15.20 -36.49 -56.13
CA ARG A 3 14.97 -37.58 -55.13
C ARG A 3 16.18 -38.35 -54.50
N ALA A 4 16.06 -39.04 -53.35
CA ALA A 4 15.27 -38.91 -52.11
C ALA A 4 15.59 -40.10 -51.16
N ASN A 5 15.61 -39.89 -49.83
CA ASN A 5 15.42 -40.88 -48.72
C ASN A 5 16.39 -42.12 -48.63
N ALA A 6 16.58 -42.80 -47.48
CA ALA A 6 16.48 -42.48 -46.04
C ALA A 6 17.02 -43.68 -45.20
N PHE A 7 17.25 -43.49 -43.88
CA PHE A 7 17.42 -44.53 -42.83
C PHE A 7 18.69 -45.44 -42.89
N LEU A 8 19.17 -46.11 -41.82
CA LEU A 8 18.79 -46.18 -40.39
C LEU A 8 20.05 -46.43 -39.49
N VAL A 9 20.25 -45.64 -38.41
CA VAL A 9 20.83 -45.95 -37.07
C VAL A 9 22.04 -46.93 -36.92
N LEU A 10 23.14 -46.51 -36.27
CA LEU A 10 23.52 -46.85 -34.87
C LEU A 10 24.96 -46.43 -34.51
N GLY A 11 25.13 -45.84 -33.31
CA GLY A 11 26.40 -45.80 -32.58
C GLY A 11 27.38 -44.65 -32.89
N TRP A 12 27.73 -43.88 -31.85
CA TRP A 12 29.11 -43.64 -31.37
C TRP A 12 29.03 -42.80 -30.09
N VAL A 13 29.08 -43.48 -28.95
CA VAL A 13 29.32 -42.88 -27.62
C VAL A 13 30.82 -43.03 -27.33
N VAL A 14 31.37 -42.18 -26.43
CA VAL A 14 32.79 -42.06 -26.04
C VAL A 14 33.64 -41.18 -26.98
N ALA A 15 33.84 -39.91 -26.60
CA ALA A 15 35.14 -39.20 -26.62
C ALA A 15 35.01 -37.69 -26.28
N ALA A 16 34.93 -37.29 -24.99
CA ALA A 16 35.14 -35.89 -24.55
C ALA A 16 35.30 -35.71 -23.01
N CYS A 17 36.03 -36.57 -22.30
CA CYS A 17 36.23 -36.41 -20.85
C CYS A 17 37.61 -36.91 -20.37
N ALA A 18 38.68 -36.25 -20.82
CA ALA A 18 40.06 -36.58 -20.44
C ALA A 18 41.04 -35.40 -20.66
N ALA A 19 41.11 -34.46 -19.71
CA ALA A 19 42.19 -33.48 -19.62
C ALA A 19 42.42 -33.04 -18.15
N ALA A 20 43.65 -32.61 -17.84
CA ALA A 20 44.03 -31.92 -16.61
C ALA A 20 43.81 -32.65 -15.24
N LYS A 21 44.47 -33.80 -15.02
CA LYS A 21 44.90 -34.17 -13.65
C LYS A 21 46.17 -35.02 -13.58
N MET A 22 47.35 -34.38 -13.66
CA MET A 22 48.59 -34.93 -13.08
C MET A 22 49.58 -33.82 -12.70
N GLN A 23 49.70 -33.57 -11.39
CA GLN A 23 51.00 -33.52 -10.72
C GLN A 23 50.80 -33.98 -9.27
N ARG A 24 51.80 -34.68 -8.71
CA ARG A 24 51.78 -35.25 -7.36
C ARG A 24 52.77 -34.48 -6.48
N THR A 25 52.36 -34.19 -5.25
CA THR A 25 53.21 -34.35 -4.05
C THR A 25 52.30 -34.71 -2.89
N SER A 26 52.79 -35.51 -1.95
CA SER A 26 52.01 -36.15 -0.90
C SER A 26 52.70 -36.03 0.46
N VAL A 27 51.94 -35.63 1.49
CA VAL A 27 52.24 -35.91 2.89
C VAL A 27 50.92 -36.28 3.58
N SER A 28 51.00 -37.12 4.61
CA SER A 28 49.92 -37.47 5.54
C SER A 28 49.63 -36.30 6.51
N SER A 29 48.59 -36.24 7.36
CA SER A 29 47.37 -37.04 7.64
C SER A 29 46.41 -36.11 8.45
N ASP A 30 45.42 -36.43 9.29
CA ASP A 30 44.91 -37.61 10.01
C ASP A 30 43.37 -37.54 10.18
N GLU A 31 42.78 -38.46 10.94
CA GLU A 31 41.36 -38.51 11.36
C GLU A 31 40.97 -37.29 12.22
N ALA A 32 39.84 -36.59 12.01
CA ALA A 32 38.43 -36.99 12.11
C ALA A 32 37.93 -37.14 13.58
N GLY A 33 36.98 -36.30 13.99
CA GLY A 33 36.35 -36.33 15.31
C GLY A 33 35.18 -35.34 15.44
N SER A 34 34.00 -35.84 15.77
CA SER A 34 32.74 -35.07 15.85
C SER A 34 32.19 -35.02 17.27
N ALA A 35 31.83 -33.84 17.77
CA ALA A 35 30.84 -33.68 18.84
C ALA A 35 30.23 -32.26 18.86
N ALA A 36 28.99 -32.18 19.34
CA ALA A 36 28.33 -30.94 19.75
C ALA A 36 27.67 -31.20 21.15
N PRO A 37 26.91 -30.25 21.71
CA PRO A 37 27.36 -29.38 22.79
C PRO A 37 26.98 -29.87 24.20
N THR A 38 27.62 -29.31 25.22
CA THR A 38 27.21 -29.44 26.64
C THR A 38 26.92 -28.08 27.27
N SER A 39 26.03 -28.08 28.26
CA SER A 39 25.47 -26.90 28.94
C SER A 39 26.16 -26.62 30.29
N SER A 40 25.55 -25.72 31.08
CA SER A 40 25.82 -25.36 32.49
C SER A 40 27.00 -24.40 32.78
N ASP A 41 27.02 -23.67 33.89
CA ASP A 41 25.95 -22.91 34.60
C ASP A 41 26.62 -22.03 35.69
N SER A 42 26.07 -20.85 36.02
CA SER A 42 26.43 -20.02 37.19
C SER A 42 27.93 -19.56 37.27
N SER A 43 28.40 -18.72 38.19
CA SER A 43 27.80 -17.65 39.02
C SER A 43 28.86 -16.59 39.39
N SER A 44 28.41 -15.48 39.95
CA SER A 44 29.18 -14.33 40.49
C SER A 44 30.17 -14.66 41.61
N ILE A 45 31.21 -13.82 41.78
CA ILE A 45 31.75 -13.36 43.07
C ILE A 45 32.54 -12.04 42.88
N ASP A 46 32.63 -11.23 43.94
CA ASP A 46 33.09 -9.83 43.97
C ASP A 46 34.57 -9.63 44.40
N GLU A 47 34.92 -8.36 44.67
CA GLU A 47 36.15 -7.82 45.30
C GLU A 47 37.44 -7.85 44.43
N ALA A 48 38.09 -6.75 44.00
CA ALA A 48 38.29 -5.36 44.46
C ALA A 48 39.46 -5.12 45.46
N THR A 49 40.22 -4.05 45.19
CA THR A 49 40.88 -3.10 46.16
C THR A 49 42.39 -2.84 45.95
N THR A 50 42.74 -1.56 45.72
CA THR A 50 44.09 -0.90 45.82
C THR A 50 45.25 -1.36 44.91
N GLY A 51 46.22 -0.49 44.55
CA GLY A 51 46.25 0.98 44.69
C GLY A 51 47.64 1.66 44.64
N GLY A 52 47.79 2.69 43.79
CA GLY A 52 48.91 3.66 43.80
C GLY A 52 50.21 3.24 43.08
N ALA A 53 51.19 4.13 42.82
CA ALA A 53 51.18 5.61 42.76
C ALA A 53 52.49 6.15 42.12
N GLY A 54 52.44 7.31 41.44
CA GLY A 54 53.62 8.05 40.95
C GLY A 54 53.67 8.24 39.42
N ARG A 55 53.79 9.40 38.74
CA ARG A 55 53.79 10.87 39.01
C ARG A 55 55.05 11.56 38.45
N ALA A 56 54.93 12.25 37.30
CA ALA A 56 55.74 13.44 36.94
C ALA A 56 55.16 14.18 35.69
N SER A 57 55.18 15.53 35.71
CA SER A 57 55.23 16.55 34.62
C SER A 57 54.62 16.30 33.21
N SER A 58 54.11 17.31 32.49
CA SER A 58 53.82 18.74 32.75
C SER A 58 52.91 19.20 31.58
N ALA A 59 51.73 19.76 31.80
CA ALA A 59 51.44 21.16 32.15
C ALA A 59 51.58 22.16 30.98
N GLU A 60 50.44 22.61 30.43
CA GLU A 60 50.21 23.97 29.96
C GLU A 60 48.69 24.28 30.04
N ASP A 61 48.31 25.56 30.08
CA ASP A 61 46.97 26.04 30.50
C ASP A 61 46.46 27.16 29.60
N SER A 62 45.19 27.06 29.19
CA SER A 62 44.36 28.23 28.86
C SER A 62 42.88 27.82 28.80
N THR A 63 42.04 28.40 29.65
CA THR A 63 40.58 28.38 29.50
C THR A 63 40.06 29.76 29.13
N GLN A 64 39.26 29.85 28.07
CA GLN A 64 38.48 31.05 27.70
C GLN A 64 37.03 30.66 27.38
N PRO A 65 36.05 31.50 27.72
CA PRO A 65 34.65 31.28 27.36
C PRO A 65 34.40 31.53 25.85
N PRO A 66 33.32 30.97 25.27
CA PRO A 66 33.00 31.15 23.85
C PRO A 66 32.56 32.58 23.53
N PRO A 67 32.79 33.07 22.29
CA PRO A 67 32.37 34.40 21.86
C PRO A 67 30.86 34.48 21.57
N GLU A 68 30.31 35.69 21.68
CA GLU A 68 28.91 35.99 21.35
C GLU A 68 28.64 35.90 19.84
N ALA A 69 27.40 35.56 19.47
CA ALA A 69 27.00 35.41 18.07
C ALA A 69 26.75 36.78 17.40
N PRO A 70 27.15 36.97 16.12
CA PRO A 70 26.92 38.22 15.41
C PRO A 70 25.43 38.41 15.05
N VAL A 71 24.91 39.60 15.34
CA VAL A 71 23.55 40.00 14.98
C VAL A 71 23.44 40.19 13.46
N VAL A 72 22.57 39.42 12.81
CA VAL A 72 22.29 39.56 11.37
C VAL A 72 21.24 40.66 11.17
N ALA A 73 21.62 41.72 10.45
CA ALA A 73 20.71 42.81 10.12
C ALA A 73 19.65 42.40 9.08
N SER A 74 18.43 42.91 9.22
CA SER A 74 17.38 42.78 8.19
C SER A 74 17.68 43.67 6.98
N PRO A 75 17.38 43.23 5.75
CA PRO A 75 17.58 44.06 4.56
C PRO A 75 16.52 45.16 4.45
N GLU A 76 16.95 46.37 4.05
CA GLU A 76 16.07 47.48 3.67
C GLU A 76 15.40 47.22 2.30
N PRO A 77 14.22 47.79 2.04
CA PRO A 77 13.55 47.67 0.74
C PRO A 77 14.25 48.50 -0.36
N PRO A 78 14.14 48.11 -1.64
CA PRO A 78 14.64 48.91 -2.76
C PRO A 78 13.86 50.23 -2.91
N PRO A 79 14.48 51.29 -3.48
CA PRO A 79 13.88 52.62 -3.54
C PRO A 79 12.73 52.71 -4.55
N ASP A 80 11.78 53.58 -4.21
CA ASP A 80 10.64 53.96 -5.04
C ASP A 80 11.07 54.68 -6.34
N ARG A 81 10.28 54.51 -7.39
CA ARG A 81 10.35 55.26 -8.65
C ARG A 81 8.93 55.52 -9.15
N GLY A 82 8.45 56.72 -8.88
CA GLY A 82 7.28 57.28 -9.56
C GLY A 82 7.58 57.71 -11.00
N ASP A 83 6.61 58.43 -11.56
CA ASP A 83 6.61 59.14 -12.84
C ASP A 83 6.61 58.24 -14.11
N GLU A 84 5.68 58.39 -15.06
CA GLU A 84 4.45 59.20 -15.07
C GLU A 84 3.49 58.75 -16.21
N LEU A 85 2.26 59.28 -16.24
CA LEU A 85 1.28 59.29 -17.35
C LEU A 85 0.63 57.93 -17.76
N GLY A 86 -0.69 57.80 -17.89
CA GLY A 86 -1.79 58.72 -17.56
C GLY A 86 -3.12 58.37 -18.26
N SER A 87 -4.26 58.79 -17.68
CA SER A 87 -5.66 58.74 -18.23
C SER A 87 -6.24 57.33 -18.53
N THR A 88 -7.51 56.97 -18.29
CA THR A 88 -8.75 57.61 -17.76
C THR A 88 -9.78 56.48 -17.50
N GLU A 89 -10.82 56.52 -16.66
CA GLU A 89 -11.38 57.55 -15.74
C GLU A 89 -12.24 56.90 -14.62
N ALA A 90 -12.90 57.72 -13.79
CA ALA A 90 -14.23 57.61 -13.14
C ALA A 90 -14.93 56.24 -12.86
N ALA A 91 -15.61 56.04 -11.72
CA ALA A 91 -15.73 56.86 -10.49
C ALA A 91 -16.42 56.08 -9.33
N GLU A 92 -16.14 56.50 -8.08
CA GLU A 92 -17.04 56.69 -6.91
C GLU A 92 -18.13 55.64 -6.52
N SER A 93 -18.43 55.38 -5.23
CA SER A 93 -17.96 55.94 -3.94
C SER A 93 -18.24 54.96 -2.77
N GLY A 94 -17.69 55.23 -1.57
CA GLY A 94 -18.09 54.55 -0.32
C GLY A 94 -17.01 54.54 0.78
N ARG A 95 -17.05 55.50 1.72
CA ARG A 95 -16.16 55.56 2.91
C ARG A 95 -16.93 55.31 4.22
N LYS A 96 -16.18 54.95 5.28
CA LYS A 96 -16.53 54.81 6.72
C LYS A 96 -16.86 53.38 7.18
N SER A 97 -16.51 52.94 8.40
CA SER A 97 -15.54 53.46 9.39
C SER A 97 -15.17 52.35 10.38
N THR A 98 -13.96 52.37 10.93
CA THR A 98 -13.57 51.58 12.11
C THR A 98 -14.01 52.26 13.41
N ALA A 99 -14.47 51.49 14.40
CA ALA A 99 -14.44 51.78 15.84
C ALA A 99 -14.88 50.53 16.64
N ASP A 100 -14.22 50.25 17.76
CA ASP A 100 -14.56 49.17 18.69
C ASP A 100 -15.82 49.49 19.53
N LEU A 101 -16.46 48.45 20.11
CA LEU A 101 -16.93 48.46 21.52
C LEU A 101 -17.54 47.11 21.97
N VAL A 102 -17.01 46.59 23.08
CA VAL A 102 -17.39 45.40 23.88
C VAL A 102 -17.03 45.76 25.34
N PRO A 103 -17.67 45.25 26.45
CA PRO A 103 -18.63 44.14 26.60
C PRO A 103 -19.93 44.46 27.39
N ARG A 104 -20.80 43.44 27.58
CA ARG A 104 -21.31 43.00 28.92
C ARG A 104 -22.19 41.73 28.85
N GLU A 105 -22.09 40.87 29.87
CA GLU A 105 -22.90 39.66 30.07
C GLU A 105 -24.21 39.93 30.86
N PRO A 106 -25.24 39.08 30.70
CA PRO A 106 -26.31 38.87 31.68
C PRO A 106 -26.19 37.51 32.43
N PRO A 107 -26.64 37.40 33.70
CA PRO A 107 -26.38 36.22 34.56
C PRO A 107 -27.45 35.09 34.47
N PRO A 108 -27.10 33.84 34.84
CA PRO A 108 -27.97 32.66 34.70
C PRO A 108 -28.91 32.38 35.90
N LYS A 109 -30.03 31.65 35.68
CA LYS A 109 -30.80 30.98 36.77
C LYS A 109 -31.76 29.83 36.36
N LYS A 110 -31.37 28.62 36.76
CA LYS A 110 -32.14 27.53 37.43
C LYS A 110 -33.37 26.87 36.76
N LYS A 111 -33.33 25.52 36.74
CA LYS A 111 -34.46 24.58 36.55
C LYS A 111 -35.58 24.72 37.58
N LYS A 112 -36.80 24.27 37.23
CA LYS A 112 -37.76 23.64 38.16
C LYS A 112 -38.68 22.64 37.44
N GLN A 113 -39.29 21.71 38.18
CA GLN A 113 -40.14 20.62 37.67
C GLN A 113 -41.64 20.93 37.84
N SER A 114 -42.45 20.25 37.01
CA SER A 114 -43.83 19.75 37.20
C SER A 114 -44.81 20.42 38.20
N ARG A 115 -46.09 20.56 37.78
CA ARG A 115 -47.19 19.63 38.18
C ARG A 115 -48.49 19.87 37.37
N ARG A 116 -49.29 18.79 37.26
CA ARG A 116 -50.61 18.57 36.64
C ARG A 116 -51.77 19.51 37.02
N GLU A 117 -52.91 19.26 36.33
CA GLU A 117 -54.33 19.47 36.68
C GLU A 117 -54.95 20.85 36.32
N SER A 118 -56.21 20.98 35.85
CA SER A 118 -57.21 20.01 35.30
C SER A 118 -58.50 20.70 34.76
N LEU A 119 -59.31 20.00 33.93
CA LEU A 119 -60.73 20.27 33.54
C LEU A 119 -60.99 21.55 32.68
N GLY A 120 -61.93 21.66 31.73
CA GLY A 120 -62.96 20.79 31.07
C GLY A 120 -63.39 21.49 29.75
N GLU A 121 -64.54 21.37 29.07
CA GLU A 121 -65.69 20.45 28.85
C GLU A 121 -66.61 21.15 27.77
N ARG A 122 -67.58 20.59 26.99
CA ARG A 122 -68.28 19.28 26.85
C ARG A 122 -68.77 19.11 25.36
N ASP A 123 -69.88 18.37 25.13
CA ASP A 123 -70.66 18.05 23.89
C ASP A 123 -69.91 17.38 22.70
N GLY A 124 -70.47 16.42 21.93
CA GLY A 124 -71.76 15.68 21.87
C GLY A 124 -71.86 15.04 20.46
N THR A 125 -72.42 13.85 20.15
CA THR A 125 -73.51 13.01 20.70
C THR A 125 -73.38 11.52 20.30
N GLU A 126 -74.06 10.61 21.02
CA GLU A 126 -74.79 9.33 20.69
C GLU A 126 -74.56 8.55 19.35
N GLU A 127 -74.79 7.22 19.19
CA GLU A 127 -75.60 6.21 19.94
C GLU A 127 -75.00 4.74 19.90
N LEU A 128 -75.79 3.65 20.03
CA LEU A 128 -75.38 2.39 20.72
C LEU A 128 -75.83 1.00 20.14
N VAL A 129 -74.85 0.07 19.96
CA VAL A 129 -74.91 -1.45 20.01
C VAL A 129 -75.92 -2.21 19.07
N PRO A 130 -76.06 -3.60 19.01
CA PRO A 130 -75.57 -4.71 19.89
C PRO A 130 -75.04 -6.06 19.28
N LEU A 131 -74.17 -6.75 20.07
CA LEU A 131 -74.04 -8.23 20.27
C LEU A 131 -73.61 -9.16 19.08
N THR A 132 -73.08 -10.40 19.22
CA THR A 132 -72.85 -11.36 20.35
C THR A 132 -71.76 -12.42 20.01
N LYS A 133 -70.99 -12.94 21.00
CA LYS A 133 -70.54 -14.37 21.25
C LYS A 133 -69.80 -15.20 20.13
N GLU A 134 -68.93 -16.20 20.37
CA GLU A 134 -68.16 -16.83 21.49
C GLU A 134 -67.21 -17.93 20.86
N ASP A 135 -66.23 -18.65 21.45
CA ASP A 135 -65.56 -18.77 22.78
C ASP A 135 -64.24 -19.63 22.64
N ARG A 136 -63.39 -19.73 23.70
CA ARG A 136 -62.47 -20.85 24.14
C ARG A 136 -61.50 -21.56 23.14
N SER A 137 -60.40 -22.27 23.50
CA SER A 137 -59.43 -22.40 24.65
C SER A 137 -58.41 -23.52 24.28
N GLY A 138 -57.24 -23.80 24.90
CA GLY A 138 -56.50 -23.26 26.06
C GLY A 138 -55.81 -24.38 26.89
N SER A 139 -54.62 -24.15 27.50
CA SER A 139 -53.87 -25.09 28.40
C SER A 139 -53.18 -26.30 27.70
N SER A 140 -52.16 -27.03 28.20
CA SER A 140 -51.07 -26.84 29.22
C SER A 140 -50.00 -27.97 29.13
N ILE A 141 -48.86 -27.85 29.83
CA ILE A 141 -47.72 -28.81 29.88
C ILE A 141 -47.96 -29.97 30.89
N PRO A 142 -47.43 -31.18 30.63
CA PRO A 142 -46.94 -32.10 31.67
C PRO A 142 -45.53 -32.71 31.42
N ASP A 143 -44.96 -33.35 32.44
CA ASP A 143 -43.58 -33.90 32.57
C ASP A 143 -43.59 -35.48 32.62
N PRO A 144 -42.49 -36.25 32.81
CA PRO A 144 -42.33 -37.54 32.09
C PRO A 144 -41.97 -38.79 32.94
N SER A 145 -42.59 -39.94 32.66
CA SER A 145 -42.02 -41.26 33.06
C SER A 145 -42.43 -42.43 32.17
N ASP A 146 -41.62 -43.50 32.28
CA ASP A 146 -41.85 -44.91 31.93
C ASP A 146 -41.93 -45.37 30.45
N ARG A 147 -41.03 -46.31 30.14
CA ARG A 147 -41.07 -47.26 29.00
C ARG A 147 -41.54 -48.62 29.54
N PRO A 148 -41.99 -49.59 28.73
CA PRO A 148 -41.01 -50.46 28.04
C PRO A 148 -41.44 -51.07 26.67
N LYS A 149 -40.44 -51.40 25.84
CA LYS A 149 -40.24 -52.67 25.06
C LYS A 149 -41.38 -53.29 24.22
N ASP A 150 -41.15 -53.91 23.06
CA ASP A 150 -40.01 -54.03 22.11
C ASP A 150 -40.58 -53.66 20.70
N GLU A 151 -39.96 -53.69 19.51
CA GLU A 151 -38.97 -54.58 18.87
C GLU A 151 -38.42 -53.85 17.59
N ALA A 152 -37.46 -54.42 16.84
CA ALA A 152 -36.84 -53.77 15.66
C ALA A 152 -36.69 -54.74 14.46
N PRO A 153 -36.59 -54.28 13.20
CA PRO A 153 -35.28 -53.80 12.69
C PRO A 153 -35.29 -52.69 11.58
N ASP A 154 -34.08 -52.28 11.22
CA ASP A 154 -33.59 -51.73 9.92
C ASP A 154 -34.05 -50.37 9.33
N ALA A 155 -33.16 -49.39 9.56
CA ALA A 155 -32.47 -48.59 8.53
C ALA A 155 -33.27 -47.81 7.45
N TYR A 156 -33.41 -46.49 7.66
CA TYR A 156 -32.87 -45.45 6.75
C TYR A 156 -32.81 -44.10 7.48
N ALA A 157 -31.61 -43.53 7.65
CA ALA A 157 -31.39 -42.33 8.48
C ALA A 157 -31.46 -41.01 7.70
N SER A 158 -32.67 -40.51 7.46
CA SER A 158 -32.90 -39.16 6.91
C SER A 158 -32.57 -38.07 7.94
N ARG A 159 -31.31 -37.59 7.95
CA ARG A 159 -30.92 -36.42 8.76
C ARG A 159 -31.55 -35.15 8.20
N VAL A 160 -32.58 -34.64 8.88
CA VAL A 160 -33.01 -33.26 8.74
C VAL A 160 -31.81 -32.35 9.07
N PRO A 161 -31.43 -31.40 8.21
CA PRO A 161 -30.35 -30.47 8.54
C PRO A 161 -30.80 -29.56 9.69
N ALA A 162 -30.02 -29.53 10.76
CA ALA A 162 -30.27 -28.60 11.86
C ALA A 162 -30.22 -27.16 11.34
N SER A 163 -31.18 -26.33 11.77
CA SER A 163 -31.22 -24.91 11.42
C SER A 163 -29.94 -24.22 11.87
N ARG A 164 -29.13 -23.81 10.90
CA ARG A 164 -27.92 -23.04 11.12
C ARG A 164 -28.33 -21.73 11.83
N PRO A 165 -27.67 -21.30 12.92
CA PRO A 165 -27.92 -19.98 13.46
C PRO A 165 -27.65 -18.93 12.37
N PRO A 166 -28.40 -17.80 12.34
CA PRO A 166 -28.21 -16.79 11.32
C PRO A 166 -26.76 -16.31 11.35
N SER A 167 -26.04 -16.53 10.25
CA SER A 167 -24.72 -15.94 10.06
C SER A 167 -24.87 -14.43 10.03
N THR A 168 -24.21 -13.74 10.97
CA THR A 168 -24.00 -12.30 10.89
C THR A 168 -23.48 -11.95 9.50
N ALA A 169 -24.10 -10.98 8.83
CA ALA A 169 -23.71 -10.57 7.50
C ALA A 169 -22.25 -10.11 7.53
N GLY A 170 -21.35 -10.93 6.98
CA GLY A 170 -19.93 -10.64 6.97
C GLY A 170 -19.62 -9.59 5.92
N VAL A 171 -19.11 -8.44 6.36
CA VAL A 171 -18.50 -7.45 5.46
C VAL A 171 -17.36 -8.16 4.72
N LYS A 172 -17.41 -8.14 3.39
CA LYS A 172 -16.31 -8.52 2.52
C LYS A 172 -15.66 -7.24 2.01
N ALA A 173 -14.39 -7.28 1.67
CA ALA A 173 -13.76 -6.13 1.04
C ALA A 173 -12.79 -6.57 -0.06
N GLY A 174 -12.56 -5.68 -1.03
CA GLY A 174 -11.51 -5.81 -2.03
C GLY A 174 -10.54 -4.65 -1.90
N ALA A 175 -9.25 -4.85 -2.20
CA ALA A 175 -8.29 -3.74 -2.22
C ALA A 175 -7.44 -3.72 -3.50
N ALA A 176 -7.17 -2.51 -3.98
CA ALA A 176 -6.28 -2.22 -5.09
C ALA A 176 -5.06 -1.45 -4.57
N ASP A 177 -3.88 -2.07 -4.58
CA ASP A 177 -2.63 -1.36 -4.41
C ASP A 177 -2.21 -0.77 -5.76
N ASP A 178 -2.77 0.40 -6.08
CA ASP A 178 -2.54 1.13 -7.34
C ASP A 178 -1.10 1.62 -7.52
N ASN A 179 -0.24 1.49 -6.49
CA ASN A 179 1.20 1.70 -6.61
C ASN A 179 1.94 0.45 -7.08
N MET A 180 1.46 -0.73 -6.70
CA MET A 180 1.93 -2.01 -7.21
C MET A 180 1.37 -2.25 -8.61
N GLN A 181 0.06 -2.08 -8.83
CA GLN A 181 -0.61 -2.28 -10.12
C GLN A 181 -0.64 -0.99 -10.98
N PHE A 182 0.46 -0.25 -11.00
CA PHE A 182 0.53 1.13 -11.50
C PHE A 182 0.05 1.33 -12.94
N ASN A 183 0.33 0.41 -13.85
CA ASN A 183 -0.16 0.51 -15.22
C ASN A 183 -1.64 0.09 -15.35
N ALA A 184 -2.18 -0.69 -14.41
CA ALA A 184 -3.62 -0.89 -14.34
C ALA A 184 -4.33 0.37 -13.83
N PHE A 185 -3.74 1.04 -12.83
CA PHE A 185 -4.20 2.35 -12.36
C PHE A 185 -4.16 3.42 -13.46
N LEU A 186 -3.06 3.54 -14.21
CA LEU A 186 -2.96 4.51 -15.32
C LEU A 186 -3.99 4.25 -16.41
N ARG A 187 -4.23 2.99 -16.80
CA ARG A 187 -5.31 2.65 -17.74
C ARG A 187 -6.69 2.98 -17.17
N PHE A 188 -6.92 2.73 -15.88
CA PHE A 188 -8.15 3.14 -15.20
C PHE A 188 -8.33 4.68 -15.19
N VAL A 189 -7.26 5.47 -15.04
CA VAL A 189 -7.32 6.94 -15.19
C VAL A 189 -7.61 7.36 -16.63
N ASP A 190 -7.03 6.67 -17.63
CA ASP A 190 -7.29 6.93 -19.05
C ASP A 190 -8.71 6.51 -19.48
N GLU A 191 -9.23 5.38 -18.97
CA GLU A 191 -10.61 4.89 -19.16
C GLU A 191 -11.65 5.89 -18.62
N ASN A 192 -11.31 6.64 -17.58
CA ASN A 192 -12.16 7.66 -16.97
C ASN A 192 -11.80 9.11 -17.37
N ALA A 193 -10.96 9.30 -18.40
CA ALA A 193 -10.47 10.63 -18.79
C ALA A 193 -11.58 11.63 -19.18
N SER A 194 -12.78 11.15 -19.54
CA SER A 194 -13.98 11.95 -19.79
C SER A 194 -14.47 12.75 -18.58
N LEU A 195 -14.11 12.37 -17.35
CA LEU A 195 -14.41 13.13 -16.14
C LEU A 195 -13.52 14.39 -15.99
N GLY A 196 -12.41 14.49 -16.73
CA GLY A 196 -11.46 15.62 -16.65
C GLY A 196 -10.50 15.61 -15.46
N LEU A 197 -10.67 14.67 -14.52
CA LEU A 197 -9.99 14.60 -13.21
C LEU A 197 -8.58 13.99 -13.28
N ARG A 198 -7.79 14.30 -14.32
CA ARG A 198 -6.49 13.67 -14.59
C ARG A 198 -5.36 14.36 -13.81
N HIS A 199 -4.93 13.79 -12.68
CA HIS A 199 -3.62 14.11 -12.13
C HIS A 199 -2.52 13.29 -12.85
N ASP A 200 -1.67 13.94 -13.65
CA ASP A 200 -0.66 13.25 -14.47
C ASP A 200 0.54 12.77 -13.63
N VAL A 201 0.43 11.55 -13.11
CA VAL A 201 1.50 10.82 -12.42
C VAL A 201 2.31 9.90 -13.34
N SER A 202 2.03 9.88 -14.66
CA SER A 202 2.49 8.83 -15.58
C SER A 202 4.02 8.67 -15.66
N HIS A 203 4.77 9.75 -15.50
CA HIS A 203 6.22 9.71 -15.33
C HIS A 203 6.54 9.63 -13.83
N ARG A 204 6.72 8.41 -13.32
CA ARG A 204 7.00 8.10 -11.92
C ARG A 204 8.46 7.71 -11.70
N VAL A 205 9.14 8.41 -10.79
CA VAL A 205 10.46 8.04 -10.27
C VAL A 205 10.29 7.51 -8.85
N VAL A 206 10.76 6.29 -8.59
CA VAL A 206 10.70 5.59 -7.30
C VAL A 206 12.10 5.52 -6.70
N LEU A 207 12.29 6.13 -5.54
CA LEU A 207 13.56 6.10 -4.80
C LEU A 207 13.39 5.29 -3.52
N THR A 208 14.26 4.34 -3.27
CA THR A 208 14.33 3.57 -2.01
C THR A 208 15.59 3.98 -1.25
N VAL A 209 15.43 4.74 -0.18
CA VAL A 209 16.54 5.17 0.69
C VAL A 209 16.80 4.11 1.74
N SER A 210 18.05 3.67 1.86
CA SER A 210 18.50 2.72 2.87
C SER A 210 19.76 3.18 3.59
N ASP A 211 19.99 2.63 4.78
CA ASP A 211 21.21 2.81 5.54
C ASP A 211 22.36 1.94 4.98
N ARG A 212 23.57 2.05 5.56
CA ARG A 212 24.75 1.28 5.12
C ARG A 212 24.60 -0.24 5.24
N ASN A 213 23.70 -0.71 6.09
CA ASN A 213 23.35 -2.12 6.27
C ASN A 213 22.26 -2.58 5.30
N GLY A 214 21.76 -1.66 4.44
CA GLY A 214 20.75 -1.92 3.44
C GLY A 214 19.31 -1.87 3.94
N LEU A 215 19.08 -1.51 5.21
CA LEU A 215 17.77 -1.41 5.86
C LEU A 215 17.06 -0.10 5.48
N PRO A 216 15.72 -0.06 5.41
CA PRO A 216 14.99 1.13 4.95
C PRO A 216 15.12 2.33 5.90
N VAL A 217 15.35 3.53 5.36
CA VAL A 217 15.38 4.78 6.14
C VAL A 217 14.07 5.52 5.91
N ALA A 218 13.17 5.40 6.88
CA ALA A 218 11.95 6.19 6.94
C ALA A 218 12.23 7.65 7.29
N ASN A 219 11.31 8.57 6.94
CA ASN A 219 11.38 9.99 7.25
C ASN A 219 12.58 10.76 6.65
N ALA A 220 13.33 10.15 5.72
CA ALA A 220 14.39 10.84 4.97
C ALA A 220 13.78 11.95 4.11
N GLU A 221 14.35 13.15 4.16
CA GLU A 221 13.91 14.25 3.32
C GLU A 221 14.43 14.07 1.90
N VAL A 222 13.53 14.17 0.93
CA VAL A 222 13.83 14.04 -0.49
C VAL A 222 13.26 15.25 -1.23
N ALA A 223 14.14 16.05 -1.80
CA ALA A 223 13.79 17.21 -2.61
C ALA A 223 14.17 16.99 -4.07
N ALA A 224 13.27 17.37 -4.98
CA ALA A 224 13.59 17.58 -6.38
C ALA A 224 13.85 19.08 -6.60
N VAL A 225 15.07 19.42 -7.01
CA VAL A 225 15.57 20.79 -7.14
C VAL A 225 15.79 21.10 -8.61
N ALA A 226 15.31 22.23 -9.09
CA ALA A 226 15.60 22.72 -10.44
C ALA A 226 16.05 24.18 -10.39
N ARG A 227 17.16 24.51 -11.06
CA ARG A 227 17.74 25.88 -11.08
C ARG A 227 17.89 26.48 -9.67
N GLY A 228 18.42 25.69 -8.73
CA GLY A 228 18.61 26.06 -7.33
C GLY A 228 17.34 26.13 -6.46
N THR A 229 16.14 25.99 -7.04
CA THR A 229 14.87 26.09 -6.33
C THR A 229 14.33 24.71 -5.99
N ASN A 230 13.87 24.48 -4.74
CA ASN A 230 13.11 23.29 -4.38
C ASN A 230 11.76 23.30 -5.10
N VAL A 231 11.53 22.36 -6.02
CA VAL A 231 10.28 22.25 -6.80
C VAL A 231 9.32 21.26 -6.13
N VAL A 232 9.83 20.15 -5.61
CA VAL A 232 9.07 19.18 -4.80
C VAL A 232 9.89 18.86 -3.55
N LYS A 233 9.22 18.71 -2.40
CA LYS A 233 9.76 18.11 -1.18
C LYS A 233 8.86 16.97 -0.72
N ARG A 234 9.43 15.86 -0.27
CA ARG A 234 8.74 14.69 0.30
C ARG A 234 9.56 14.07 1.43
N LYS A 235 8.90 13.23 2.24
CA LYS A 235 9.59 12.29 3.13
C LYS A 235 9.46 10.87 2.60
N THR A 236 10.44 10.01 2.88
CA THR A 236 10.29 8.57 2.69
C THR A 236 9.32 7.96 3.70
N TYR A 237 8.58 6.95 3.26
CA TYR A 237 7.69 6.17 4.11
C TYR A 237 8.46 5.08 4.87
N ALA A 238 7.75 4.25 5.65
CA ALA A 238 8.37 3.28 6.56
C ALA A 238 9.34 2.32 5.85
N ASP A 239 8.98 1.91 4.63
CA ASP A 239 9.74 1.06 3.72
C ASP A 239 10.93 1.76 3.03
N GLY A 240 11.24 3.00 3.42
CA GLY A 240 12.29 3.81 2.83
C GLY A 240 11.97 4.33 1.42
N ARG A 241 10.78 4.03 0.87
CA ARG A 241 10.41 4.48 -0.47
C ARG A 241 9.83 5.88 -0.47
N VAL A 242 10.03 6.58 -1.58
CA VAL A 242 9.33 7.81 -1.95
C VAL A 242 9.10 7.82 -3.46
N MET A 243 7.99 8.43 -3.89
CA MET A 243 7.66 8.63 -5.29
C MET A 243 7.68 10.11 -5.66
N LEU A 244 8.28 10.41 -6.80
CA LEU A 244 8.32 11.73 -7.42
C LEU A 244 7.74 11.63 -8.83
N PHE A 245 7.07 12.69 -9.27
CA PHE A 245 6.32 12.69 -10.53
C PHE A 245 6.78 13.86 -11.42
N PRO A 246 7.89 13.76 -12.19
CA PRO A 246 8.35 14.85 -13.06
C PRO A 246 7.37 15.22 -14.20
N SER A 247 6.31 14.43 -14.39
CA SER A 247 5.14 14.82 -15.17
C SER A 247 4.40 16.03 -14.57
N THR A 248 4.26 16.14 -13.24
CA THR A 248 3.42 17.17 -12.60
C THR A 248 4.02 18.59 -12.61
N ASP A 249 5.32 18.74 -12.87
CA ASP A 249 5.96 20.07 -12.98
C ASP A 249 6.98 20.11 -14.14
N PRO A 250 6.80 20.95 -15.16
CA PRO A 250 7.73 21.08 -16.29
C PRO A 250 9.17 21.43 -15.91
N ARG A 251 9.41 22.08 -14.75
CA ARG A 251 10.75 22.42 -14.26
C ARG A 251 11.60 21.17 -13.96
N LEU A 252 10.95 20.06 -13.63
CA LEU A 252 11.59 18.77 -13.36
C LEU A 252 11.95 17.98 -14.63
N ARG A 253 11.59 18.49 -15.83
CA ARG A 253 11.87 17.83 -17.11
C ARG A 253 13.19 18.30 -17.77
N GLY A 254 13.89 19.24 -17.15
CA GLY A 254 15.21 19.73 -17.61
C GLY A 254 16.37 18.85 -17.15
N GLN A 255 17.51 18.91 -17.85
CA GLN A 255 18.72 18.16 -17.47
C GLN A 255 19.35 18.69 -16.17
N ASP A 256 19.15 19.98 -15.85
CA ASP A 256 19.66 20.66 -14.64
C ASP A 256 18.86 20.33 -13.36
N ALA A 257 17.98 19.34 -13.40
CA ALA A 257 17.20 18.92 -12.24
C ALA A 257 17.98 17.91 -11.39
N GLU A 258 18.07 18.17 -10.09
CA GLU A 258 18.74 17.33 -9.10
C GLU A 258 17.76 16.70 -8.13
N LEU A 259 18.14 15.54 -7.61
CA LEU A 259 17.61 14.90 -6.42
C LEU A 259 18.55 15.18 -5.26
N VAL A 260 18.00 15.66 -4.14
CA VAL A 260 18.71 15.86 -2.88
C VAL A 260 18.04 14.99 -1.83
N VAL A 261 18.80 14.04 -1.26
CA VAL A 261 18.34 13.12 -0.22
C VAL A 261 19.10 13.39 1.07
N SER A 262 18.40 13.67 2.17
CA SER A 262 18.98 14.02 3.46
C SER A 262 18.35 13.21 4.60
N ALA A 263 19.17 12.42 5.31
CA ALA A 263 18.79 11.74 6.56
C ALA A 263 20.03 11.33 7.36
N LEU A 264 19.88 11.05 8.66
CA LEU A 264 20.94 10.53 9.53
C LEU A 264 22.22 11.42 9.55
N GLY A 265 22.07 12.73 9.31
CA GLY A 265 23.20 13.67 9.17
C GLY A 265 23.92 13.65 7.82
N VAL A 266 23.55 12.73 6.91
CA VAL A 266 24.12 12.59 5.56
C VAL A 266 23.20 13.25 4.54
N THR A 267 23.79 14.01 3.60
CA THR A 267 23.11 14.52 2.40
C THR A 267 23.80 14.01 1.16
N GLN A 268 23.04 13.43 0.23
CA GLN A 268 23.51 13.04 -1.10
C GLN A 268 22.80 13.87 -2.18
N ARG A 269 23.55 14.27 -3.22
CA ARG A 269 23.00 14.90 -4.43
C ARG A 269 23.28 14.00 -5.62
N LEU A 270 22.31 13.85 -6.51
CA LEU A 270 22.39 13.06 -7.74
C LEU A 270 21.46 13.66 -8.81
N PRO A 271 21.70 13.49 -10.12
CA PRO A 271 20.80 13.97 -11.16
C PRO A 271 19.40 13.37 -11.03
N LEU A 272 18.35 14.14 -11.33
CA LEU A 272 16.98 13.61 -11.46
C LEU A 272 16.83 12.74 -12.72
N ALA A 273 17.59 13.03 -13.78
CA ALA A 273 17.75 12.13 -14.92
C ALA A 273 18.42 10.80 -14.51
N GLY A 274 18.13 9.71 -15.24
CA GLY A 274 18.60 8.35 -14.94
C GLY A 274 17.43 7.34 -14.84
N PRO A 275 17.66 6.13 -14.27
CA PRO A 275 16.64 5.10 -14.11
C PRO A 275 15.38 5.57 -13.38
N LEU A 276 14.25 4.91 -13.59
CA LEU A 276 13.00 5.23 -12.89
C LEU A 276 12.97 4.65 -11.47
N VAL A 277 13.59 3.49 -11.23
CA VAL A 277 13.79 2.91 -9.89
C VAL A 277 15.24 3.05 -9.46
N ARG A 278 15.47 3.57 -8.25
CA ARG A 278 16.83 3.72 -7.68
C ARG A 278 16.87 3.33 -6.20
N LYS A 279 17.88 2.56 -5.81
CA LYS A 279 18.27 2.41 -4.40
C LYS A 279 19.34 3.46 -4.07
N ILE A 280 19.16 4.16 -2.96
CA ILE A 280 20.06 5.23 -2.47
C ILE A 280 20.55 4.80 -1.10
N THR A 281 21.81 4.36 -1.02
CA THR A 281 22.46 3.92 0.22
C THR A 281 23.16 5.11 0.87
N LEU A 282 22.69 5.53 2.05
CA LEU A 282 23.36 6.53 2.87
C LEU A 282 24.49 5.87 3.68
N ASP A 283 25.66 6.52 3.77
CA ASP A 283 26.76 6.04 4.60
C ASP A 283 26.58 6.42 6.09
N ALA A 284 25.47 5.97 6.65
CA ALA A 284 25.13 6.05 8.05
C ALA A 284 24.31 4.80 8.41
N GLU A 285 24.21 4.48 9.70
CA GLU A 285 23.36 3.41 10.22
C GLU A 285 22.12 4.03 10.88
N ARG A 286 20.93 3.44 10.68
CA ARG A 286 19.70 3.99 11.27
C ARG A 286 19.52 3.51 12.71
N SER A 287 19.06 4.39 13.60
CA SER A 287 18.70 4.01 14.96
C SER A 287 17.40 3.21 14.98
N VAL A 288 17.41 2.00 15.55
CA VAL A 288 16.18 1.26 15.88
C VAL A 288 15.58 1.86 17.16
N ALA A 289 14.41 2.50 17.03
CA ALA A 289 13.74 3.13 18.16
C ALA A 289 13.14 2.09 19.12
N ALA A 290 13.28 2.31 20.44
CA ALA A 290 12.73 1.44 21.47
C ALA A 290 11.19 1.41 21.49
N ALA A 291 10.56 2.52 21.07
CA ALA A 291 9.18 2.57 20.64
C ALA A 291 9.08 3.45 19.38
N VAL A 292 8.29 3.05 18.40
CA VAL A 292 8.08 3.78 17.13
C VAL A 292 6.91 4.74 17.30
N PRO A 293 7.08 6.06 17.15
CA PRO A 293 5.97 7.00 17.23
C PRO A 293 4.97 6.71 16.11
N LEU A 294 3.73 6.35 16.45
CA LEU A 294 2.67 5.97 15.51
C LEU A 294 1.45 6.87 15.69
N ASP A 295 1.19 7.73 14.70
CA ASP A 295 -0.02 8.54 14.65
C ASP A 295 -1.01 7.92 13.65
N ILE A 296 -2.23 7.65 14.12
CA ILE A 296 -3.35 7.13 13.33
C ILE A 296 -4.50 8.15 13.34
N VAL A 297 -5.04 8.46 12.17
CA VAL A 297 -6.22 9.32 12.02
C VAL A 297 -7.30 8.57 11.27
N PHE A 298 -8.53 8.61 11.78
CA PHE A 298 -9.71 8.24 11.01
C PHE A 298 -10.34 9.51 10.44
N VAL A 299 -10.36 9.63 9.12
CA VAL A 299 -11.06 10.70 8.40
C VAL A 299 -12.41 10.12 8.00
N LEU A 300 -13.43 10.47 8.75
CA LEU A 300 -14.74 9.82 8.71
C LEU A 300 -15.76 10.77 8.10
N ASP A 301 -16.38 10.31 7.03
CA ASP A 301 -17.70 10.75 6.64
C ASP A 301 -18.69 10.46 7.78
N THR A 302 -19.61 11.37 8.04
CA THR A 302 -20.60 11.26 9.12
C THR A 302 -22.03 11.58 8.67
N THR A 303 -22.29 11.52 7.37
CA THR A 303 -23.61 11.73 6.75
C THR A 303 -24.62 10.64 7.16
N GLY A 304 -25.85 10.71 6.63
CA GLY A 304 -26.93 9.79 7.00
C GLY A 304 -26.68 8.30 6.67
N SER A 305 -25.90 7.98 5.64
CA SER A 305 -25.60 6.61 5.20
C SER A 305 -24.62 5.88 6.13
N MET A 306 -23.58 6.59 6.57
CA MET A 306 -22.38 6.08 7.28
C MET A 306 -22.60 5.53 8.70
N GLY A 307 -23.84 5.25 9.09
CA GLY A 307 -24.21 4.81 10.43
C GLY A 307 -23.61 3.46 10.84
N ASP A 308 -23.59 2.49 9.93
CA ASP A 308 -23.10 1.14 10.21
C ASP A 308 -21.57 1.08 10.26
N GLU A 309 -20.87 1.87 9.44
CA GLU A 309 -19.41 2.06 9.46
C GLU A 309 -18.94 2.66 10.79
N ILE A 310 -19.59 3.74 11.24
CA ILE A 310 -19.29 4.42 12.51
C ILE A 310 -19.52 3.46 13.69
N GLU A 311 -20.64 2.73 13.67
CA GLU A 311 -20.97 1.77 14.72
C GLU A 311 -20.08 0.52 14.69
N GLN A 312 -19.59 0.09 13.52
CA GLN A 312 -18.58 -0.96 13.42
C GLN A 312 -17.21 -0.48 13.93
N LEU A 313 -16.82 0.77 13.67
CA LEU A 313 -15.58 1.34 14.23
C LEU A 313 -15.65 1.46 15.76
N ARG A 314 -16.79 1.90 16.32
CA ARG A 314 -17.04 1.91 17.77
C ARG A 314 -16.85 0.54 18.43
N LYS A 315 -17.41 -0.51 17.82
CA LYS A 315 -17.29 -1.90 18.30
C LYS A 315 -15.85 -2.42 18.24
N THR A 316 -15.06 -2.01 17.24
CA THR A 316 -13.76 -2.61 16.93
C THR A 316 -12.55 -1.81 17.40
N ILE A 317 -12.66 -0.52 17.72
CA ILE A 317 -11.50 0.33 18.09
C ILE A 317 -10.68 -0.20 19.27
N GLN A 318 -11.32 -0.88 20.24
CA GLN A 318 -10.62 -1.53 21.35
C GLN A 318 -9.75 -2.70 20.89
N VAL A 319 -10.23 -3.48 19.91
CA VAL A 319 -9.51 -4.59 19.27
C VAL A 319 -8.36 -4.05 18.43
N ILE A 320 -8.62 -3.02 17.61
CA ILE A 320 -7.61 -2.29 16.83
C ILE A 320 -6.47 -1.81 17.73
N HIS A 321 -6.77 -1.07 18.80
CA HIS A 321 -5.76 -0.60 19.75
C HIS A 321 -5.01 -1.75 20.42
N TRP A 322 -5.71 -2.79 20.90
CA TRP A 322 -5.05 -3.91 21.57
C TRP A 322 -4.11 -4.68 20.63
N GLN A 323 -4.52 -4.97 19.39
CA GLN A 323 -3.67 -5.67 18.44
C GLN A 323 -2.47 -4.80 18.00
N ILE A 324 -2.67 -3.50 17.75
CA ILE A 324 -1.59 -2.57 17.39
C ILE A 324 -0.57 -2.43 18.53
N SER A 325 -1.02 -2.20 19.76
CA SER A 325 -0.14 -1.98 20.92
C SER A 325 0.72 -3.20 21.31
N ASN A 326 0.39 -4.38 20.78
CA ASN A 326 1.16 -5.62 20.96
C ASN A 326 2.03 -6.00 19.72
N LEU A 327 2.13 -5.13 18.71
CA LEU A 327 3.03 -5.33 17.57
C LEU A 327 4.51 -5.14 17.96
N SER A 328 5.41 -5.68 17.12
CA SER A 328 6.86 -5.53 17.22
C SER A 328 7.42 -5.01 15.89
N PRO A 329 8.26 -3.95 15.87
CA PRO A 329 8.70 -3.14 17.01
C PRO A 329 7.52 -2.45 17.71
N ARG A 330 7.66 -2.17 19.01
CA ARG A 330 6.59 -1.61 19.83
C ARG A 330 6.17 -0.23 19.31
N PRO A 331 4.88 0.04 19.05
CA PRO A 331 4.43 1.39 18.73
C PRO A 331 4.17 2.22 20.00
N ASP A 332 4.40 3.52 19.89
CA ASP A 332 3.87 4.56 20.77
C ASP A 332 2.69 5.23 20.05
N VAL A 333 1.51 4.64 20.21
CA VAL A 333 0.31 4.94 19.40
C VAL A 333 -0.49 6.14 19.93
N ARG A 334 -0.93 7.00 19.01
CA ARG A 334 -1.96 8.02 19.23
C ARG A 334 -3.04 7.91 18.15
N PHE A 335 -4.29 8.09 18.55
CA PHE A 335 -5.43 8.18 17.64
C PHE A 335 -5.99 9.61 17.60
N GLY A 336 -6.43 10.06 16.43
CA GLY A 336 -7.23 11.28 16.23
C GLY A 336 -8.33 11.03 15.19
N MET A 337 -9.24 12.00 15.02
CA MET A 337 -10.26 11.95 13.95
C MET A 337 -10.42 13.30 13.26
N VAL A 338 -10.77 13.24 11.98
CA VAL A 338 -11.35 14.36 11.24
C VAL A 338 -12.70 13.88 10.74
N LEU A 339 -13.77 14.41 11.33
CA LEU A 339 -15.14 14.10 10.93
C LEU A 339 -15.56 15.11 9.87
N PHE A 340 -16.31 14.71 8.86
CA PHE A 340 -16.86 15.61 7.84
C PHE A 340 -18.30 15.29 7.43
N LYS A 341 -18.89 16.25 6.73
CA LYS A 341 -20.20 16.31 6.06
C LYS A 341 -20.07 17.35 4.93
N ASP A 342 -21.18 17.89 4.41
CA ASP A 342 -21.17 19.03 3.48
C ASP A 342 -21.41 20.42 4.18
N GLN A 343 -21.62 21.48 3.39
CA GLN A 343 -21.63 22.89 3.82
C GLN A 343 -22.92 23.35 4.49
N GLU A 344 -24.08 22.77 4.16
CA GLU A 344 -25.38 23.17 4.77
C GLU A 344 -25.71 22.39 6.06
N ASP A 345 -24.79 21.54 6.51
CA ASP A 345 -24.97 20.58 7.60
C ASP A 345 -24.62 21.12 9.00
N GLU A 346 -24.79 20.30 10.05
CA GLU A 346 -24.45 20.68 11.45
C GLU A 346 -23.00 21.20 11.58
N TYR A 347 -22.08 20.60 10.83
CA TYR A 347 -20.69 21.04 10.70
C TYR A 347 -20.07 20.47 9.42
N VAL A 348 -19.27 21.29 8.73
CA VAL A 348 -18.48 20.85 7.56
C VAL A 348 -17.34 19.91 7.98
N THR A 349 -16.59 20.30 9.03
CA THR A 349 -15.55 19.45 9.63
C THR A 349 -15.49 19.59 11.16
N ARG A 350 -15.13 18.51 11.86
CA ARG A 350 -14.91 18.48 13.31
C ARG A 350 -13.66 17.67 13.66
N VAL A 351 -12.71 18.29 14.35
CA VAL A 351 -11.42 17.67 14.73
C VAL A 351 -11.49 17.06 16.11
N VAL A 352 -11.09 15.79 16.23
CA VAL A 352 -10.74 15.16 17.50
C VAL A 352 -9.21 15.02 17.58
N PRO A 353 -8.54 15.72 18.50
CA PRO A 353 -7.08 15.80 18.53
C PRO A 353 -6.41 14.49 18.96
N PHE A 354 -5.12 14.35 18.63
CA PHE A 354 -4.34 13.15 18.95
C PHE A 354 -4.29 12.84 20.44
N THR A 355 -4.71 11.63 20.81
CA THR A 355 -4.66 11.08 22.16
C THR A 355 -4.08 9.65 22.17
N SER A 356 -3.23 9.33 23.16
CA SER A 356 -2.82 7.96 23.48
C SER A 356 -3.75 7.30 24.53
N ASP A 357 -4.68 8.07 25.11
CA ASP A 357 -5.74 7.57 25.98
C ASP A 357 -6.91 7.06 25.13
N LEU A 358 -7.03 5.72 25.03
CA LEU A 358 -8.11 5.05 24.31
C LEU A 358 -9.49 5.40 24.90
N SER A 359 -9.62 5.55 26.21
CA SER A 359 -10.94 5.82 26.84
C SER A 359 -11.42 7.23 26.51
N LYS A 360 -10.53 8.21 26.38
CA LYS A 360 -10.86 9.51 25.77
C LYS A 360 -11.28 9.36 24.32
N PHE A 361 -10.51 8.64 23.50
CA PHE A 361 -10.85 8.43 22.08
C PHE A 361 -12.22 7.76 21.89
N GLN A 362 -12.52 6.72 22.67
CA GLN A 362 -13.82 6.04 22.68
C GLN A 362 -14.95 6.97 23.14
N SER A 363 -14.70 7.86 24.09
CA SER A 363 -15.69 8.85 24.55
C SER A 363 -16.04 9.83 23.43
N GLU A 364 -15.03 10.35 22.72
CA GLU A 364 -15.23 11.22 21.55
C GLU A 364 -15.95 10.50 20.42
N LEU A 365 -15.55 9.27 20.08
CA LEU A 365 -16.17 8.42 19.04
C LEU A 365 -17.63 8.06 19.37
N ALA A 366 -18.00 7.97 20.64
CA ALA A 366 -19.38 7.80 21.08
C ALA A 366 -20.26 9.04 20.84
N THR A 367 -19.68 10.23 20.63
CA THR A 367 -20.40 11.46 20.24
C THR A 367 -20.57 11.64 18.72
N VAL A 368 -20.03 10.72 17.92
CA VAL A 368 -20.10 10.79 16.45
C VAL A 368 -21.37 10.09 15.98
N SER A 369 -22.35 10.84 15.53
CA SER A 369 -23.60 10.33 14.95
C SER A 369 -23.66 10.57 13.45
N ALA A 370 -24.04 9.53 12.70
CA ALA A 370 -24.53 9.64 11.34
C ALA A 370 -25.79 10.53 11.28
N GLY A 371 -25.91 11.30 10.21
CA GLY A 371 -27.01 12.24 9.98
C GLY A 371 -26.54 13.48 9.24
N GLY A 372 -27.45 14.21 8.60
CA GLY A 372 -27.06 15.19 7.57
C GLY A 372 -26.93 14.56 6.19
N GLY A 373 -26.39 15.32 5.25
CA GLY A 373 -26.48 15.09 3.81
C GLY A 373 -27.91 15.26 3.28
N GLY A 374 -28.08 15.04 1.98
CA GLY A 374 -29.38 15.10 1.29
C GLY A 374 -29.24 15.00 -0.22
N ASP A 375 -28.15 15.51 -0.75
CA ASP A 375 -27.61 15.29 -2.08
C ASP A 375 -26.26 14.53 -2.01
N THR A 376 -25.48 14.61 -3.08
CA THR A 376 -24.17 13.98 -3.27
C THR A 376 -23.53 14.76 -4.43
N PRO A 377 -22.30 15.30 -4.36
CA PRO A 377 -21.14 14.92 -3.51
C PRO A 377 -21.14 15.35 -2.02
N GLU A 378 -19.98 15.23 -1.36
CA GLU A 378 -19.71 15.62 0.04
C GLU A 378 -18.39 16.41 0.19
N ASP A 379 -18.15 17.13 1.29
CA ASP A 379 -16.96 17.98 1.48
C ASP A 379 -15.70 17.24 2.00
N VAL A 380 -15.27 16.23 1.24
CA VAL A 380 -14.02 15.51 1.47
C VAL A 380 -12.79 16.43 1.35
N GLU A 381 -12.86 17.53 0.58
CA GLU A 381 -11.72 18.44 0.41
C GLU A 381 -11.39 19.24 1.69
N ALA A 382 -12.40 19.70 2.43
CA ALA A 382 -12.19 20.30 3.76
C ALA A 382 -11.57 19.29 4.73
N ALA A 383 -12.07 18.05 4.73
CA ALA A 383 -11.55 16.98 5.58
C ALA A 383 -10.06 16.71 5.31
N LEU A 384 -9.66 16.69 4.03
CA LEU A 384 -8.28 16.52 3.60
C LEU A 384 -7.39 17.74 3.92
N GLU A 385 -7.91 18.97 3.88
CA GLU A 385 -7.15 20.16 4.34
C GLU A 385 -6.85 20.07 5.84
N ILE A 386 -7.88 19.82 6.64
CA ILE A 386 -7.79 19.71 8.09
C ILE A 386 -6.84 18.56 8.48
N LEU A 387 -6.91 17.42 7.80
CA LEU A 387 -6.01 16.27 7.98
C LEU A 387 -4.53 16.67 7.86
N VAL A 388 -4.15 17.43 6.83
CA VAL A 388 -2.74 17.73 6.55
C VAL A 388 -2.26 19.02 7.20
N ARG A 389 -3.13 20.02 7.45
CA ARG A 389 -2.75 21.33 7.99
C ARG A 389 -3.01 21.53 9.48
N ALA A 390 -4.11 21.01 10.03
CA ALA A 390 -4.53 21.32 11.40
C ALA A 390 -4.00 20.31 12.45
N LEU A 391 -3.75 19.07 12.07
CA LEU A 391 -3.35 18.02 13.02
C LEU A 391 -1.85 18.06 13.41
N PRO A 392 -1.50 17.98 14.72
CA PRO A 392 -0.11 18.00 15.19
C PRO A 392 0.54 16.60 15.08
N TRP A 393 0.82 16.20 13.85
CA TRP A 393 1.57 15.00 13.49
C TRP A 393 3.00 15.01 14.02
N ARG A 394 3.53 13.85 14.46
CA ARG A 394 4.93 13.71 14.87
C ARG A 394 5.88 13.70 13.65
N PRO A 395 6.95 14.51 13.63
CA PRO A 395 7.80 14.71 12.45
C PRO A 395 8.63 13.47 12.05
N ASP A 396 8.95 12.62 13.04
CA ASP A 396 9.80 11.43 12.89
C ASP A 396 9.02 10.13 13.07
N GLY A 397 7.70 10.23 13.23
CA GLY A 397 6.80 9.08 13.38
C GLY A 397 6.36 8.44 12.07
N LEU A 398 5.69 7.31 12.20
CA LEU A 398 4.80 6.73 11.21
C LEU A 398 3.44 7.43 11.30
N ARG A 399 2.92 7.90 10.16
CA ARG A 399 1.70 8.73 10.08
C ARG A 399 0.72 8.12 9.08
N LEU A 400 -0.37 7.58 9.59
CA LEU A 400 -1.38 6.86 8.82
C LEU A 400 -2.74 7.54 8.97
N ALA A 401 -3.40 7.77 7.85
CA ALA A 401 -4.78 8.22 7.79
C ALA A 401 -5.64 7.15 7.08
N PHE A 402 -6.85 6.96 7.57
CA PHE A 402 -7.86 6.10 6.98
C PHE A 402 -9.05 6.99 6.61
N LEU A 403 -9.21 7.29 5.32
CA LEU A 403 -10.37 8.02 4.78
C LEU A 403 -11.49 7.03 4.52
N ILE A 404 -12.66 7.23 5.12
CA ILE A 404 -13.80 6.30 5.08
C ILE A 404 -15.08 7.09 4.79
N GLY A 405 -15.87 6.63 3.83
CA GLY A 405 -17.06 7.32 3.30
C GLY A 405 -17.59 6.64 2.04
N ASP A 406 -18.79 7.03 1.60
CA ASP A 406 -19.48 6.50 0.42
C ASP A 406 -19.74 7.55 -0.68
N ALA A 407 -19.27 8.79 -0.51
CA ALA A 407 -19.50 9.87 -1.47
C ALA A 407 -18.22 10.38 -2.19
N PRO A 408 -18.34 10.86 -3.45
CA PRO A 408 -17.30 11.68 -4.08
C PRO A 408 -17.08 13.02 -3.34
N PRO A 409 -15.93 13.69 -3.55
CA PRO A 409 -15.77 15.10 -3.16
C PRO A 409 -16.62 16.03 -4.04
N HIS A 410 -17.10 17.12 -3.44
CA HIS A 410 -17.45 18.34 -4.18
C HIS A 410 -16.20 18.95 -4.85
N LEU A 411 -16.37 19.48 -6.06
CA LEU A 411 -15.29 20.07 -6.88
C LEU A 411 -15.68 21.44 -7.46
N ASP A 412 -16.97 21.73 -7.47
CA ASP A 412 -17.62 22.97 -7.92
C ASP A 412 -17.48 24.12 -6.90
N TYR A 413 -17.11 23.80 -5.65
CA TYR A 413 -16.75 24.74 -4.59
C TYR A 413 -15.49 25.60 -4.87
N GLN A 414 -14.82 25.40 -6.01
CA GLN A 414 -13.79 26.31 -6.57
C GLN A 414 -12.68 26.71 -5.59
N ARG A 415 -12.24 25.75 -4.76
CA ARG A 415 -11.33 26.03 -3.65
C ARG A 415 -9.88 26.20 -4.11
N PRO A 416 -9.14 27.20 -3.59
CA PRO A 416 -7.70 27.35 -3.85
C PRO A 416 -6.86 26.18 -3.30
N PHE A 417 -7.39 25.46 -2.31
CA PHE A 417 -6.84 24.21 -1.81
C PHE A 417 -7.84 23.09 -2.08
N ASN A 418 -7.37 22.03 -2.72
CA ASN A 418 -8.16 20.91 -3.23
C ASN A 418 -7.47 19.57 -2.93
N TYR A 419 -8.08 18.44 -3.31
CA TYR A 419 -7.53 17.10 -3.03
C TYR A 419 -6.11 16.93 -3.59
N VAL A 420 -5.81 17.52 -4.75
CA VAL A 420 -4.48 17.52 -5.38
C VAL A 420 -3.45 18.28 -4.52
N SER A 421 -3.86 19.38 -3.90
CA SER A 421 -3.04 20.13 -2.94
C SER A 421 -2.83 19.33 -1.65
N ALA A 422 -3.88 18.64 -1.18
CA ALA A 422 -3.81 17.82 0.03
C ALA A 422 -2.89 16.61 -0.11
N ILE A 423 -2.97 15.86 -1.21
CA ILE A 423 -2.08 14.69 -1.44
C ILE A 423 -0.62 15.12 -1.64
N GLN A 424 -0.38 16.32 -2.16
CA GLN A 424 0.96 16.91 -2.24
C GLN A 424 1.48 17.28 -0.85
N GLU A 425 0.69 17.95 0.00
CA GLU A 425 1.08 18.23 1.38
C GLU A 425 1.20 16.96 2.23
N ALA A 426 0.35 15.95 2.03
CA ALA A 426 0.45 14.65 2.69
C ALA A 426 1.77 13.96 2.36
N ALA A 427 2.13 13.87 1.08
CA ALA A 427 3.41 13.29 0.66
C ALA A 427 4.62 14.16 1.06
N ALA A 428 4.47 15.49 1.13
CA ALA A 428 5.48 16.40 1.68
C ALA A 428 5.75 16.12 3.16
N LYS A 429 4.68 15.88 3.93
CA LYS A 429 4.70 15.55 5.36
C LYS A 429 4.93 14.06 5.64
N GLY A 430 4.96 13.20 4.62
CA GLY A 430 5.10 11.74 4.74
C GLY A 430 3.93 11.09 5.48
N ILE A 431 2.69 11.45 5.14
CA ILE A 431 1.44 10.86 5.63
C ILE A 431 0.92 9.90 4.56
N LYS A 432 0.61 8.64 4.93
CA LYS A 432 -0.12 7.72 4.03
C LYS A 432 -1.61 7.86 4.25
N ILE A 433 -2.42 7.96 3.18
CA ILE A 433 -3.88 8.05 3.25
C ILE A 433 -4.48 6.80 2.59
N THR A 434 -4.83 5.80 3.39
CA THR A 434 -5.62 4.65 2.92
C THR A 434 -7.07 5.10 2.75
N SER A 435 -7.56 5.12 1.52
CA SER A 435 -8.97 5.43 1.21
C SER A 435 -9.80 4.14 1.19
N ILE A 436 -10.93 4.14 1.89
CA ILE A 436 -11.81 2.99 2.15
C ILE A 436 -13.23 3.39 1.72
N GLY A 437 -13.57 3.16 0.47
CA GLY A 437 -14.91 3.44 -0.07
C GLY A 437 -15.94 2.44 0.47
N ALA A 438 -17.07 2.93 0.95
CA ALA A 438 -18.22 2.13 1.34
C ALA A 438 -19.25 2.01 0.19
N SER A 439 -20.37 1.32 0.45
CA SER A 439 -21.39 1.00 -0.56
C SER A 439 -22.24 2.23 -0.94
N GLY A 440 -21.73 2.98 -1.91
CA GLY A 440 -22.32 4.18 -2.49
C GLY A 440 -21.35 4.91 -3.41
N LEU A 441 -20.04 4.71 -3.18
CA LEU A 441 -18.97 5.46 -3.86
C LEU A 441 -19.03 5.30 -5.38
N ASP A 442 -19.38 6.39 -6.04
CA ASP A 442 -19.56 6.46 -7.49
C ASP A 442 -18.22 6.39 -8.25
N ARG A 443 -18.28 6.48 -9.59
CA ARG A 443 -17.08 6.41 -10.42
C ARG A 443 -16.16 7.63 -10.30
N GLN A 444 -16.69 8.82 -10.03
CA GLN A 444 -15.90 10.01 -9.71
C GLN A 444 -15.20 9.83 -8.35
N GLY A 445 -15.92 9.34 -7.35
CA GLY A 445 -15.40 8.97 -6.04
C GLY A 445 -14.29 7.94 -6.14
N GLU A 446 -14.53 6.80 -6.78
CA GLU A 446 -13.52 5.75 -7.00
C GLU A 446 -12.25 6.33 -7.64
N LEU A 447 -12.38 7.18 -8.68
CA LEU A 447 -11.24 7.78 -9.37
C LEU A 447 -10.41 8.68 -8.46
N ILE A 448 -11.04 9.56 -7.68
CA ILE A 448 -10.33 10.52 -6.82
C ILE A 448 -9.76 9.82 -5.57
N TRP A 449 -10.51 8.91 -4.97
CA TRP A 449 -10.08 8.17 -3.78
C TRP A 449 -8.88 7.28 -4.12
N ARG A 450 -8.89 6.60 -5.28
CA ARG A 450 -7.72 5.88 -5.80
C ARG A 450 -6.53 6.79 -6.06
N GLN A 451 -6.73 8.00 -6.60
CA GLN A 451 -5.63 9.00 -6.69
C GLN A 451 -5.07 9.38 -5.31
N VAL A 452 -5.92 9.58 -4.30
CA VAL A 452 -5.50 9.93 -2.92
C VAL A 452 -4.62 8.83 -2.30
N ALA A 453 -5.04 7.58 -2.39
CA ALA A 453 -4.24 6.45 -1.92
C ALA A 453 -2.96 6.27 -2.73
N GLN A 454 -3.08 6.25 -4.07
CA GLN A 454 -1.94 6.05 -4.97
C GLN A 454 -0.83 7.08 -4.69
N TYR A 455 -1.17 8.35 -4.66
CA TYR A 455 -0.19 9.43 -4.50
C TYR A 455 0.53 9.43 -3.14
N THR A 456 -0.14 8.91 -2.10
CA THR A 456 0.38 8.81 -0.73
C THR A 456 0.98 7.44 -0.40
N MET A 457 1.24 6.60 -1.41
CA MET A 457 1.80 5.24 -1.25
C MET A 457 0.98 4.31 -0.32
N ALA A 458 -0.34 4.45 -0.38
CA ALA A 458 -1.33 3.54 0.20
C ALA A 458 -2.12 2.79 -0.90
N PRO A 459 -2.84 1.72 -0.55
CA PRO A 459 -3.86 1.11 -1.41
C PRO A 459 -5.22 1.78 -1.20
N PHE A 460 -6.09 1.66 -2.21
CA PHE A 460 -7.53 1.87 -2.09
C PHE A 460 -8.21 0.57 -1.63
N VAL A 461 -9.25 0.67 -0.81
CA VAL A 461 -10.06 -0.45 -0.34
C VAL A 461 -11.52 -0.13 -0.62
N PHE A 462 -12.32 -1.15 -0.95
CA PHE A 462 -13.76 -1.05 -1.14
C PHE A 462 -14.47 -2.06 -0.23
N LEU A 463 -15.38 -1.59 0.61
CA LEU A 463 -16.18 -2.41 1.52
C LEU A 463 -17.50 -2.81 0.85
N THR A 464 -17.81 -4.10 0.86
CA THR A 464 -19.12 -4.64 0.47
C THR A 464 -19.80 -5.31 1.66
N TYR A 465 -20.85 -4.66 2.14
CA TYR A 465 -21.75 -5.22 3.14
C TYR A 465 -22.61 -6.29 2.45
N GLY A 466 -22.74 -7.46 3.08
CA GLY A 466 -23.22 -8.66 2.39
C GLY A 466 -24.67 -8.58 1.93
N GLU A 467 -24.89 -8.45 0.61
CA GLU A 467 -26.22 -8.50 0.00
C GLU A 467 -26.97 -9.77 0.43
N THR A 468 -28.10 -9.61 1.12
CA THR A 468 -28.91 -10.74 1.63
C THR A 468 -29.82 -11.34 0.57
N SER A 469 -29.29 -11.61 -0.63
CA SER A 469 -29.97 -12.39 -1.66
C SER A 469 -29.01 -12.91 -2.73
N ASP A 470 -28.37 -14.06 -2.48
CA ASP A 470 -27.83 -14.92 -3.55
C ASP A 470 -29.00 -15.48 -4.38
N SER A 471 -29.54 -14.66 -5.29
CA SER A 471 -30.44 -15.08 -6.37
C SER A 471 -29.65 -15.04 -7.68
N GLU A 472 -29.46 -16.22 -8.29
CA GLU A 472 -28.75 -16.38 -9.55
C GLU A 472 -29.42 -15.54 -10.66
N GLY A 473 -28.86 -14.38 -11.02
CA GLY A 473 -29.36 -13.60 -12.16
C GLY A 473 -29.06 -12.10 -12.24
N SER A 474 -28.58 -11.45 -11.18
CA SER A 474 -28.24 -10.02 -11.21
C SER A 474 -26.80 -9.75 -10.77
N ALA A 475 -26.05 -8.97 -11.56
CA ALA A 475 -24.71 -8.51 -11.22
C ALA A 475 -24.76 -7.05 -10.74
N SER A 476 -25.15 -6.85 -9.47
CA SER A 476 -25.15 -5.55 -8.80
C SER A 476 -23.72 -5.11 -8.44
N SER A 477 -23.24 -4.04 -9.09
CA SER A 477 -22.32 -3.01 -8.56
C SER A 477 -20.99 -3.39 -7.88
N VAL A 478 -20.56 -4.66 -7.83
CA VAL A 478 -19.20 -5.01 -7.39
C VAL A 478 -18.20 -4.69 -8.51
N SER A 479 -17.57 -3.51 -8.42
CA SER A 479 -16.68 -2.97 -9.45
C SER A 479 -15.60 -3.95 -9.92
N HIS A 480 -15.68 -4.36 -11.19
CA HIS A 480 -14.67 -5.17 -11.91
C HIS A 480 -13.29 -4.48 -12.07
N HIS A 481 -13.06 -3.34 -11.40
CA HIS A 481 -11.88 -2.49 -11.50
C HIS A 481 -10.96 -2.57 -10.28
N VAL A 482 -11.37 -3.29 -9.22
CA VAL A 482 -10.49 -3.67 -8.10
C VAL A 482 -9.76 -4.96 -8.48
N GLY A 483 -8.44 -4.97 -8.33
CA GLY A 483 -7.60 -6.12 -8.71
C GLY A 483 -7.84 -7.34 -7.82
N SER A 484 -7.68 -8.54 -8.39
CA SER A 484 -7.85 -9.85 -7.72
C SER A 484 -6.90 -10.13 -6.55
N ASN A 485 -6.01 -9.21 -6.22
CA ASN A 485 -4.79 -9.50 -5.47
C ASN A 485 -4.91 -9.21 -3.96
N TRP A 486 -6.04 -8.67 -3.51
CA TRP A 486 -6.41 -8.57 -2.10
C TRP A 486 -7.92 -8.79 -1.93
N VAL A 487 -8.29 -9.92 -1.34
CA VAL A 487 -9.48 -9.95 -0.49
C VAL A 487 -9.08 -9.31 0.84
N ALA A 488 -9.84 -8.31 1.25
CA ALA A 488 -9.75 -7.69 2.56
C ALA A 488 -10.83 -8.27 3.48
N ASP A 489 -10.43 -8.46 4.73
CA ASP A 489 -11.30 -8.74 5.86
C ASP A 489 -12.04 -7.45 6.30
N SER A 490 -12.62 -7.43 7.50
CA SER A 490 -13.31 -6.26 8.05
C SER A 490 -12.38 -5.03 8.26
N LEU A 491 -12.99 -3.85 8.41
CA LEU A 491 -12.31 -2.56 8.58
C LEU A 491 -11.16 -2.58 9.61
N ASP A 492 -11.38 -3.23 10.74
CA ASP A 492 -10.39 -3.39 11.80
C ASP A 492 -9.18 -4.20 11.35
N ALA A 493 -9.39 -5.33 10.68
CA ALA A 493 -8.34 -6.16 10.13
C ALA A 493 -7.57 -5.44 8.99
N ILE A 494 -8.25 -4.62 8.17
CA ILE A 494 -7.60 -3.73 7.18
C ILE A 494 -6.63 -2.77 7.88
N VAL A 495 -7.09 -2.05 8.91
CA VAL A 495 -6.30 -1.08 9.69
C VAL A 495 -5.10 -1.77 10.35
N ILE A 496 -5.32 -2.89 11.04
CA ILE A 496 -4.27 -3.65 11.72
C ILE A 496 -3.24 -4.20 10.73
N LYS A 497 -3.68 -4.73 9.57
CA LYS A 497 -2.81 -5.27 8.52
C LYS A 497 -1.95 -4.17 7.89
N MET A 498 -2.50 -2.97 7.67
CA MET A 498 -1.75 -1.80 7.20
C MET A 498 -0.68 -1.37 8.21
N VAL A 499 -1.08 -1.15 9.47
CA VAL A 499 -0.19 -0.74 10.55
C VAL A 499 0.93 -1.76 10.75
N LYS A 500 0.62 -3.06 10.72
CA LYS A 500 1.60 -4.15 10.87
C LYS A 500 2.64 -4.19 9.75
N VAL A 501 2.26 -3.93 8.50
CA VAL A 501 3.20 -3.86 7.38
C VAL A 501 4.16 -2.69 7.57
N GLU A 502 3.62 -1.48 7.75
CA GLU A 502 4.41 -0.26 7.86
C GLU A 502 5.33 -0.29 9.10
N LEU A 503 4.80 -0.63 10.27
CA LEU A 503 5.54 -0.70 11.52
C LEU A 503 6.69 -1.74 11.46
N GLY A 504 6.50 -2.84 10.73
CA GLY A 504 7.52 -3.87 10.55
C GLY A 504 8.83 -3.34 9.97
N HIS A 505 8.79 -2.34 9.08
CA HIS A 505 10.00 -1.77 8.47
C HIS A 505 10.92 -1.05 9.48
N PHE A 506 10.39 -0.55 10.60
CA PHE A 506 11.18 0.02 11.68
C PHE A 506 11.92 -1.04 12.53
N GLY A 507 11.55 -2.33 12.41
CA GLY A 507 12.21 -3.42 13.14
C GLY A 507 13.64 -3.66 12.66
N ALA A 508 14.50 -4.23 13.50
CA ALA A 508 15.95 -4.36 13.24
C ALA A 508 16.33 -5.16 11.96
N ARG A 509 15.42 -6.00 11.43
CA ARG A 509 15.60 -6.74 10.16
C ARG A 509 14.85 -6.13 8.97
N GLY A 510 14.18 -5.00 9.17
CA GLY A 510 13.10 -4.54 8.30
C GLY A 510 11.85 -5.42 8.41
N ALA A 511 10.82 -5.09 7.63
CA ALA A 511 9.72 -6.01 7.35
C ALA A 511 10.20 -7.09 6.37
N PRO A 512 9.60 -8.29 6.36
CA PRO A 512 9.75 -9.20 5.23
C PRO A 512 9.27 -8.51 3.94
N ALA A 513 9.78 -8.95 2.78
CA ALA A 513 9.23 -8.55 1.50
C ALA A 513 7.74 -8.96 1.40
N ARG A 514 6.96 -8.26 0.57
CA ARG A 514 5.65 -8.78 0.14
C ARG A 514 5.90 -9.89 -0.87
N ASP A 515 5.58 -11.12 -0.47
CA ASP A 515 5.75 -12.33 -1.30
C ASP A 515 4.64 -12.43 -2.35
N ASP A 516 4.71 -11.60 -3.39
CA ASP A 516 3.78 -11.62 -4.53
C ASP A 516 4.10 -12.79 -5.49
N PHE A 517 3.59 -13.98 -5.21
CA PHE A 517 3.70 -15.15 -6.10
C PHE A 517 2.33 -15.67 -6.58
N PHE A 518 2.29 -16.20 -7.80
CA PHE A 518 1.14 -16.93 -8.34
C PHE A 518 1.37 -18.43 -8.14
N GLU A 519 0.35 -19.18 -7.69
CA GLU A 519 0.47 -20.61 -7.44
C GLU A 519 -0.52 -21.44 -8.27
N ALA A 520 0.02 -22.20 -9.24
CA ALA A 520 -0.77 -23.11 -10.06
C ALA A 520 -0.83 -24.50 -9.42
N VAL A 521 -1.83 -24.69 -8.56
CA VAL A 521 -2.18 -26.00 -7.98
C VAL A 521 -3.00 -26.81 -8.99
N ALA A 522 -2.68 -28.09 -9.18
CA ALA A 522 -3.42 -28.98 -10.08
C ALA A 522 -4.81 -29.34 -9.52
N SER A 523 -5.85 -28.61 -9.93
CA SER A 523 -7.26 -28.90 -9.60
C SER A 523 -7.82 -30.04 -10.45
N GLY A 524 -8.37 -31.08 -9.81
CA GLY A 524 -8.98 -32.22 -10.51
C GLY A 524 -10.20 -31.82 -11.33
N GLY A 525 -10.07 -31.81 -12.67
CA GLY A 525 -11.15 -31.51 -13.61
C GLY A 525 -10.74 -30.61 -14.79
N LEU A 526 -9.67 -29.82 -14.64
CA LEU A 526 -9.13 -28.98 -15.71
C LEU A 526 -7.92 -29.66 -16.41
N ALA A 527 -7.80 -29.43 -17.72
CA ALA A 527 -6.62 -29.88 -18.48
C ALA A 527 -5.40 -29.02 -18.16
N SER A 528 -4.25 -29.64 -17.88
CA SER A 528 -3.01 -28.96 -17.47
C SER A 528 -2.59 -27.84 -18.41
N GLU A 529 -2.82 -27.99 -19.72
CA GLU A 529 -2.52 -26.97 -20.72
C GLU A 529 -3.32 -25.68 -20.53
N LEU A 530 -4.59 -25.77 -20.14
CA LEU A 530 -5.44 -24.59 -19.90
C LEU A 530 -5.02 -23.87 -18.62
N VAL A 531 -4.63 -24.62 -17.59
CA VAL A 531 -4.09 -24.07 -16.33
C VAL A 531 -2.78 -23.31 -16.59
N LEU A 532 -1.88 -23.88 -17.41
CA LEU A 532 -0.62 -23.22 -17.78
C LEU A 532 -0.85 -22.02 -18.71
N ASP A 533 -1.67 -22.14 -19.75
CA ASP A 533 -1.97 -21.03 -20.66
C ASP A 533 -2.60 -19.84 -19.92
N ASP A 534 -3.45 -20.09 -18.92
CA ASP A 534 -3.98 -19.01 -18.09
C ASP A 534 -2.94 -18.45 -17.11
N LEU A 535 -2.16 -19.30 -16.42
CA LEU A 535 -1.09 -18.85 -15.53
C LEU A 535 -0.10 -17.93 -16.26
N PHE A 536 0.35 -18.32 -17.46
CA PHE A 536 1.23 -17.47 -18.27
C PHE A 536 0.52 -16.20 -18.76
N ARG A 537 -0.74 -16.27 -19.17
CA ARG A 537 -1.55 -15.08 -19.50
C ARG A 537 -1.65 -14.10 -18.33
N GLN A 538 -1.91 -14.60 -17.12
CA GLN A 538 -1.96 -13.83 -15.88
C GLN A 538 -0.60 -13.21 -15.56
N SER A 539 0.50 -13.97 -15.67
CA SER A 539 1.86 -13.47 -15.44
C SER A 539 2.25 -12.37 -16.43
N VAL A 540 1.97 -12.50 -17.72
CA VAL A 540 2.24 -11.43 -18.71
C VAL A 540 1.38 -10.19 -18.45
N LYS A 541 0.13 -10.36 -18.03
CA LYS A 541 -0.72 -9.24 -17.55
C LYS A 541 -0.14 -8.59 -16.30
N GLN A 542 0.35 -9.38 -15.33
CA GLN A 542 1.02 -8.86 -14.13
C GLN A 542 2.26 -8.05 -14.51
N LEU A 543 3.11 -8.56 -15.40
CA LEU A 543 4.32 -7.85 -15.86
C LEU A 543 3.99 -6.50 -16.47
N LEU A 544 2.91 -6.40 -17.25
CA LEU A 544 2.40 -5.13 -17.76
C LEU A 544 1.86 -4.22 -16.64
N ASP A 545 1.00 -4.75 -15.76
CA ASP A 545 0.31 -3.99 -14.70
C ASP A 545 1.27 -3.46 -13.62
N TYR A 546 2.28 -4.26 -13.26
CA TYR A 546 3.31 -3.95 -12.25
C TYR A 546 4.53 -3.22 -12.82
N SER A 547 4.57 -2.97 -14.13
CA SER A 547 5.67 -2.24 -14.75
C SER A 547 5.78 -0.83 -14.19
N VAL A 548 7.02 -0.39 -13.94
CA VAL A 548 7.32 0.92 -13.34
C VAL A 548 6.92 2.09 -14.24
N GLU A 549 6.88 1.85 -15.56
CA GLU A 549 6.46 2.75 -16.62
C GLU A 549 5.38 2.14 -17.54
N PRO A 550 4.56 2.96 -18.21
CA PRO A 550 3.73 2.52 -19.34
C PRO A 550 4.55 1.90 -20.47
N ILE A 551 4.09 0.75 -20.96
CA ILE A 551 4.68 0.06 -22.12
C ILE A 551 3.78 0.33 -23.33
N PRO A 552 4.23 1.10 -24.34
CA PRO A 552 3.41 1.42 -25.52
C PRO A 552 3.05 0.17 -26.33
N ASP A 553 1.90 0.21 -27.00
CA ASP A 553 1.46 -0.89 -27.85
C ASP A 553 2.47 -1.18 -28.98
N ARG A 554 2.61 -2.46 -29.34
CA ARG A 554 3.62 -2.98 -30.27
C ARG A 554 5.07 -2.65 -29.88
N SER A 555 5.39 -2.51 -28.60
CA SER A 555 6.77 -2.34 -28.12
C SER A 555 7.64 -3.51 -28.60
N PRO A 556 8.77 -3.27 -29.30
CA PRO A 556 9.67 -4.34 -29.75
C PRO A 556 10.26 -5.09 -28.55
N THR A 557 9.99 -6.39 -28.45
CA THR A 557 10.38 -7.23 -27.31
C THR A 557 11.02 -8.53 -27.79
N SER A 558 12.19 -8.83 -27.25
CA SER A 558 12.83 -10.14 -27.38
C SER A 558 12.45 -11.02 -26.19
N ILE A 559 12.19 -12.30 -26.44
CA ILE A 559 12.02 -13.30 -25.38
C ILE A 559 13.23 -14.21 -25.48
N LEU A 560 13.93 -14.39 -24.35
CA LEU A 560 15.09 -15.26 -24.29
C LEU A 560 14.69 -16.59 -23.66
N PRO A 561 15.33 -17.72 -24.05
CA PRO A 561 14.99 -19.04 -23.51
C PRO A 561 15.02 -19.06 -21.98
N VAL A 562 14.10 -19.81 -21.37
CA VAL A 562 14.08 -19.99 -19.91
C VAL A 562 15.39 -20.67 -19.50
N ALA A 563 16.21 -19.96 -18.72
CA ALA A 563 17.43 -20.49 -18.15
C ALA A 563 17.12 -21.46 -17.02
N SER A 564 17.99 -22.44 -16.79
CA SER A 564 17.98 -23.26 -15.59
C SER A 564 19.38 -23.42 -15.01
N LYS A 565 19.47 -23.57 -13.69
CA LYS A 565 20.70 -23.95 -12.99
C LYS A 565 20.90 -25.48 -12.92
N LYS A 566 19.88 -26.25 -13.30
CA LYS A 566 19.80 -27.71 -13.12
C LYS A 566 19.55 -28.42 -14.45
N VAL A 567 20.42 -29.36 -14.80
CA VAL A 567 20.33 -30.11 -16.07
C VAL A 567 19.03 -30.92 -16.15
N GLU A 568 18.57 -31.47 -15.01
CA GLU A 568 17.29 -32.20 -14.91
C GLU A 568 16.04 -31.33 -15.20
N LEU A 569 16.17 -30.00 -15.20
CA LEU A 569 15.08 -29.07 -15.49
C LEU A 569 15.10 -28.51 -16.93
N GLU A 570 16.15 -28.71 -17.71
CA GLU A 570 16.30 -28.12 -19.07
C GLU A 570 15.09 -28.41 -19.98
N LYS A 571 14.63 -29.66 -20.03
CA LYS A 571 13.44 -30.06 -20.82
C LYS A 571 12.14 -29.42 -20.33
N LYS A 572 12.06 -29.07 -19.05
CA LYS A 572 10.90 -28.34 -18.48
C LYS A 572 10.99 -26.86 -18.83
N ALA A 573 12.19 -26.28 -18.75
CA ALA A 573 12.46 -24.91 -19.19
C ALA A 573 12.17 -24.72 -20.70
N GLU A 574 12.50 -25.69 -21.55
CA GLU A 574 12.13 -25.71 -22.98
C GLU A 574 10.60 -25.69 -23.16
N LYS A 575 9.86 -26.63 -22.53
CA LYS A 575 8.37 -26.64 -22.55
C LYS A 575 7.77 -25.29 -22.10
N LEU A 576 8.35 -24.66 -21.07
CA LEU A 576 7.88 -23.39 -20.51
C LEU A 576 8.25 -22.18 -21.38
N SER A 577 9.37 -22.22 -22.11
CA SER A 577 9.78 -21.16 -23.02
C SER A 577 8.73 -20.90 -24.10
N SER A 578 8.25 -21.95 -24.76
CA SER A 578 7.21 -21.83 -25.79
C SER A 578 5.85 -21.36 -25.24
N ARG A 579 5.51 -21.67 -23.98
CA ARG A 579 4.29 -21.14 -23.32
C ARG A 579 4.43 -19.65 -23.01
N LEU A 580 5.60 -19.22 -22.55
CA LEU A 580 5.92 -17.81 -22.33
C LEU A 580 5.84 -17.01 -23.65
N GLU A 581 6.46 -17.52 -24.72
CA GLU A 581 6.38 -16.93 -26.06
C GLU A 581 4.95 -16.82 -26.58
N LEU A 582 4.14 -17.87 -26.44
CA LEU A 582 2.72 -17.86 -26.83
C LEU A 582 1.89 -16.87 -26.00
N ALA A 583 2.13 -16.76 -24.70
CA ALA A 583 1.41 -15.82 -23.84
C ALA A 583 1.75 -14.36 -24.16
N PHE A 584 3.03 -14.04 -24.35
CA PHE A 584 3.46 -12.72 -24.82
C PHE A 584 2.93 -12.41 -26.23
N GLY A 585 2.99 -13.37 -27.16
CA GLY A 585 2.53 -13.20 -28.54
C GLY A 585 1.01 -13.02 -28.70
N ARG A 586 0.22 -13.36 -27.68
CA ARG A 586 -1.23 -13.06 -27.61
C ARG A 586 -1.53 -11.61 -27.18
N MET A 587 -0.54 -10.86 -26.67
CA MET A 587 -0.73 -9.51 -26.15
C MET A 587 -0.38 -8.45 -27.21
N LYS A 588 -1.34 -7.57 -27.55
CA LYS A 588 -1.16 -6.46 -28.50
C LYS A 588 0.01 -5.53 -28.16
N THR A 589 0.37 -5.47 -26.88
CA THR A 589 1.38 -4.57 -26.34
C THR A 589 2.81 -4.93 -26.75
N PHE A 590 3.07 -6.19 -27.10
CA PHE A 590 4.41 -6.65 -27.47
C PHE A 590 4.50 -7.03 -28.95
N GLN A 591 5.45 -6.41 -29.67
CA GLN A 591 5.86 -6.87 -30.98
C GLN A 591 7.09 -7.77 -30.82
N LEU A 592 6.90 -9.08 -30.95
CA LEU A 592 7.99 -10.04 -30.74
C LEU A 592 9.05 -9.95 -31.84
N ILE A 593 10.32 -9.94 -31.41
CA ILE A 593 11.50 -9.86 -32.26
C ILE A 593 12.33 -11.14 -32.08
N GLU A 594 12.35 -11.98 -33.12
CA GLU A 594 13.18 -13.20 -33.14
C GLU A 594 14.67 -12.82 -32.95
N THR A 595 15.30 -13.41 -31.94
CA THR A 595 16.67 -13.08 -31.54
C THR A 595 17.52 -14.33 -31.59
N LYS A 596 18.59 -14.32 -32.39
CA LYS A 596 19.47 -15.48 -32.53
C LYS A 596 20.30 -15.68 -31.27
N ALA A 597 20.09 -16.80 -30.59
CA ALA A 597 20.84 -17.25 -29.42
C ALA A 597 22.31 -17.57 -29.77
N THR A 598 23.14 -16.54 -29.96
CA THR A 598 24.58 -16.69 -30.14
C THR A 598 25.26 -17.07 -28.81
N PRO A 599 26.38 -17.80 -28.81
CA PRO A 599 27.08 -18.16 -27.57
C PRO A 599 27.39 -16.96 -26.67
N LYS A 600 27.86 -15.85 -27.25
CA LYS A 600 28.13 -14.59 -26.53
C LYS A 600 26.86 -13.98 -25.91
N LEU A 601 25.72 -14.04 -26.59
CA LEU A 601 24.45 -13.57 -26.03
C LEU A 601 24.04 -14.44 -24.84
N MET A 602 24.11 -15.76 -24.97
CA MET A 602 23.74 -16.68 -23.88
C MET A 602 24.68 -16.58 -22.67
N GLU A 603 25.98 -16.33 -22.90
CA GLU A 603 26.98 -16.05 -21.86
C GLU A 603 26.63 -14.77 -21.07
N LEU A 604 26.38 -13.65 -21.77
CA LEU A 604 25.96 -12.40 -21.13
C LEU A 604 24.64 -12.54 -20.37
N VAL A 605 23.67 -13.27 -20.93
CA VAL A 605 22.37 -13.52 -20.28
C VAL A 605 22.52 -14.40 -19.05
N ALA A 606 23.37 -15.44 -19.08
CA ALA A 606 23.61 -16.30 -17.93
C ALA A 606 24.18 -15.53 -16.73
N ILE A 607 25.05 -14.54 -16.95
CA ILE A 607 25.56 -13.64 -15.90
C ILE A 607 24.41 -12.86 -15.24
N GLN A 608 23.45 -12.39 -16.02
CA GLN A 608 22.29 -11.59 -15.56
C GLN A 608 21.20 -12.42 -14.87
N MET A 609 21.36 -13.74 -14.91
CA MET A 609 20.59 -14.74 -14.15
C MET A 609 21.39 -15.30 -12.97
N GLY A 610 22.55 -14.72 -12.68
CA GLY A 610 23.29 -14.93 -11.43
C GLY A 610 22.60 -14.26 -10.22
N PRO A 611 23.16 -14.44 -9.00
CA PRO A 611 22.63 -13.85 -7.78
C PRO A 611 22.72 -12.32 -7.73
N SER A 612 23.54 -11.71 -8.60
CA SER A 612 23.68 -10.26 -8.77
C SER A 612 23.34 -9.86 -10.21
N PHE A 613 22.21 -9.19 -10.39
CA PHE A 613 21.84 -8.55 -11.65
C PHE A 613 22.63 -7.24 -11.83
N ASP A 614 23.13 -6.98 -13.03
CA ASP A 614 23.91 -5.80 -13.38
C ASP A 614 23.34 -5.11 -14.63
N ALA A 615 22.86 -3.87 -14.45
CA ALA A 615 22.33 -3.07 -15.55
C ALA A 615 23.38 -2.82 -16.66
N GLY A 616 24.68 -2.73 -16.33
CA GLY A 616 25.74 -2.51 -17.32
C GLY A 616 25.84 -3.64 -18.34
N GLY A 617 25.93 -4.88 -17.87
CA GLY A 617 25.91 -6.07 -18.72
C GLY A 617 24.59 -6.25 -19.48
N MET A 618 23.45 -5.80 -18.95
CA MET A 618 22.19 -5.79 -19.72
C MET A 618 22.18 -4.75 -20.85
N VAL A 619 22.91 -3.64 -20.74
CA VAL A 619 23.13 -2.72 -21.88
C VAL A 619 24.03 -3.38 -22.95
N GLU A 620 25.00 -4.22 -22.57
CA GLU A 620 25.75 -5.04 -23.54
C GLU A 620 24.87 -6.09 -24.23
N VAL A 621 23.89 -6.69 -23.53
CA VAL A 621 22.85 -7.52 -24.15
C VAL A 621 22.01 -6.68 -25.14
N GLY A 622 21.63 -5.45 -24.78
CA GLY A 622 20.89 -4.53 -25.65
C GLY A 622 21.59 -4.23 -26.98
N LYS A 623 22.93 -4.19 -27.02
CA LYS A 623 23.68 -4.02 -28.27
C LYS A 623 23.63 -5.23 -29.21
N LEU A 624 23.23 -6.40 -28.72
CA LEU A 624 23.13 -7.65 -29.49
C LEU A 624 21.68 -8.01 -29.84
N VAL A 625 20.69 -7.37 -29.21
CA VAL A 625 19.27 -7.73 -29.29
C VAL A 625 18.48 -6.53 -29.85
N PRO A 626 17.94 -6.60 -31.09
CA PRO A 626 17.29 -5.47 -31.76
C PRO A 626 15.85 -5.22 -31.27
N ALA A 627 15.68 -5.05 -29.96
CA ALA A 627 14.42 -4.82 -29.27
C ALA A 627 14.55 -3.69 -28.24
N ARG A 628 13.42 -3.10 -27.80
CA ARG A 628 13.39 -2.14 -26.68
C ARG A 628 13.43 -2.87 -25.33
N PHE A 629 12.79 -4.03 -25.25
CA PHE A 629 12.74 -4.85 -24.05
C PHE A 629 13.26 -6.27 -24.30
N ALA A 630 13.79 -6.90 -23.25
CA ALA A 630 14.01 -8.34 -23.19
C ALA A 630 13.23 -8.95 -22.04
N VAL A 631 12.70 -10.15 -22.27
CA VAL A 631 12.15 -11.01 -21.23
C VAL A 631 13.22 -12.04 -20.85
N LEU A 632 13.67 -11.98 -19.60
CA LEU A 632 14.60 -12.95 -19.02
C LEU A 632 13.80 -13.87 -18.09
N SER A 633 14.02 -15.18 -18.17
CA SER A 633 13.28 -16.13 -17.34
C SER A 633 14.18 -17.22 -16.76
N GLN A 634 14.00 -17.57 -15.48
CA GLN A 634 14.81 -18.56 -14.77
C GLN A 634 13.92 -19.58 -14.05
N LEU A 635 14.15 -20.87 -14.31
CA LEU A 635 13.51 -21.99 -13.64
C LEU A 635 14.43 -22.58 -12.55
N ASP A 636 13.89 -22.72 -11.33
CA ASP A 636 14.51 -23.35 -10.17
C ASP A 636 13.50 -24.29 -9.46
N GLU A 637 13.96 -25.04 -8.45
CA GLU A 637 13.06 -25.85 -7.61
C GLU A 637 12.51 -25.04 -6.42
N GLY A 638 11.19 -25.03 -6.26
CA GLY A 638 10.51 -24.28 -5.21
C GLY A 638 10.39 -25.05 -3.90
N SER A 639 10.21 -24.31 -2.80
CA SER A 639 10.02 -24.91 -1.47
C SER A 639 8.75 -25.78 -1.44
N GLY A 640 8.89 -27.07 -1.13
CA GLY A 640 7.80 -28.05 -1.16
C GLY A 640 7.74 -28.94 -2.41
N GLY A 641 8.69 -28.79 -3.35
CA GLY A 641 8.82 -29.69 -4.51
C GLY A 641 8.03 -29.26 -5.76
N GLY A 642 7.43 -28.07 -5.74
CA GLY A 642 7.02 -27.37 -6.97
C GLY A 642 8.22 -26.84 -7.75
N LEU A 643 7.95 -26.13 -8.84
CA LEU A 643 8.95 -25.36 -9.59
C LEU A 643 8.67 -23.88 -9.47
N GLU A 644 9.72 -23.07 -9.42
CA GLU A 644 9.63 -21.62 -9.38
C GLU A 644 10.24 -21.03 -10.65
N LEU A 645 9.42 -20.29 -11.39
CA LEU A 645 9.80 -19.57 -12.61
C LEU A 645 9.78 -18.07 -12.32
N VAL A 646 10.96 -17.47 -12.22
CA VAL A 646 11.12 -16.01 -12.19
C VAL A 646 11.07 -15.49 -13.63
N VAL A 647 10.24 -14.49 -13.90
CA VAL A 647 10.22 -13.76 -15.18
C VAL A 647 10.51 -12.29 -14.92
N LYS A 648 11.54 -11.74 -15.56
CA LYS A 648 11.94 -10.32 -15.51
C LYS A 648 11.70 -9.68 -16.87
N LEU A 649 11.07 -8.51 -16.89
CA LEU A 649 10.99 -7.65 -18.07
C LEU A 649 12.02 -6.53 -17.92
N VAL A 650 12.93 -6.39 -18.87
CA VAL A 650 14.11 -5.51 -18.78
C VAL A 650 14.15 -4.55 -19.98
N ARG A 651 14.33 -3.25 -19.72
CA ARG A 651 14.59 -2.22 -20.74
C ARG A 651 16.05 -2.33 -21.21
N LEU A 652 16.27 -2.70 -22.47
CA LEU A 652 17.59 -2.99 -23.01
C LEU A 652 18.50 -1.77 -23.19
N GLU A 653 17.90 -0.58 -23.31
CA GLU A 653 18.61 0.70 -23.43
C GLU A 653 19.32 1.12 -22.14
N THR A 654 18.74 0.81 -20.97
CA THR A 654 19.23 1.24 -19.65
C THR A 654 19.67 0.10 -18.75
N GLY A 655 19.37 -1.15 -19.13
CA GLY A 655 19.54 -2.33 -18.29
C GLY A 655 18.54 -2.41 -17.11
N GLU A 656 17.53 -1.55 -17.08
CA GLU A 656 16.59 -1.45 -15.95
C GLU A 656 15.55 -2.58 -15.97
N VAL A 657 15.37 -3.30 -14.86
CA VAL A 657 14.25 -4.23 -14.66
C VAL A 657 12.99 -3.40 -14.46
N VAL A 658 12.16 -3.30 -15.50
CA VAL A 658 10.92 -2.52 -15.45
C VAL A 658 9.77 -3.28 -14.77
N SER A 659 9.83 -4.62 -14.72
CA SER A 659 8.83 -5.45 -14.02
C SER A 659 9.36 -6.85 -13.72
N MET A 660 8.77 -7.54 -12.74
CA MET A 660 9.08 -8.94 -12.42
C MET A 660 7.83 -9.70 -11.94
N SER A 661 7.77 -11.00 -12.24
CA SER A 661 6.71 -11.94 -11.84
C SER A 661 7.33 -13.25 -11.36
N MET A 662 6.69 -13.94 -10.42
CA MET A 662 7.11 -15.23 -9.88
C MET A 662 5.95 -16.23 -9.99
N LEU A 663 6.16 -17.31 -10.75
CA LEU A 663 5.17 -18.37 -10.98
C LEU A 663 5.61 -19.64 -10.23
N LYS A 664 4.78 -20.14 -9.33
CA LYS A 664 4.89 -21.48 -8.73
C LYS A 664 4.07 -22.47 -9.54
N ILE A 665 4.70 -23.55 -9.99
CA ILE A 665 4.13 -24.52 -10.94
C ILE A 665 4.22 -25.93 -10.34
N ASP A 666 3.07 -26.61 -10.16
CA ASP A 666 3.04 -28.04 -9.83
C ASP A 666 3.67 -28.86 -10.95
N GLN A 667 4.66 -29.71 -10.62
CA GLN A 667 5.36 -30.53 -11.61
C GLN A 667 4.43 -31.44 -12.42
N LYS A 668 3.26 -31.81 -11.87
CA LYS A 668 2.23 -32.60 -12.56
C LYS A 668 1.66 -31.90 -13.81
N LEU A 669 1.72 -30.57 -13.87
CA LEU A 669 1.29 -29.80 -15.04
C LEU A 669 2.23 -29.95 -16.25
N LEU A 670 3.46 -30.47 -16.02
CA LEU A 670 4.54 -30.54 -17.02
C LEU A 670 4.92 -31.97 -17.44
N GLY A 671 4.12 -32.98 -17.10
CA GLY A 671 4.27 -34.36 -17.59
C GLY A 671 4.18 -34.43 -19.12
#